data_AF-A0A9W2WHJ0-F1
#
_entry.id   AF-A0A9W2WHJ0-F1
#
_cell.length_a   1.000
_cell.length_b   1.000
_cell.length_c   1.000
_cell.angle_alpha   90.00
_cell.angle_beta   90.00
_cell.angle_gamma   90.00
#
_symmetry.space_group_name_H-M   'P 1'
#
loop_
_entity.id
_entity.type
_entity.pdbx_description
1 polymer ?
#
loop_
_entity_poly.entity_id
_entity_poly.type
_entity_poly.pdbx_seq_one_letter_code
_entity_poly.pdbx_strand_id
1 'polypeptide(L)'
;MSRGEMSLAEVQCHLDKEGASNLVIDLIMNASSDRVFHESILLAIALLEGGNTTIQHSFFCRLTEDKKSEKFFKVFYDRMKVAQQEIKATVTVNTSDLGNKKKDDEVDRDAPSRKKAKEPATQITEEVRDQLLEASAATRKAFTTFRREADPDDHYPSAEGAQATADKTKDDLEMSAVITIMQPILRFLQLLCENHNRDLQNFLRCQNNKTNYNLVCETLQFLDCICGSTTGGLGLLGLYINEKNVALINQTLESLTEYCQGPCHENQNCIATHESNGIDIITALILNDINPLGKKRMDLVLELKNNASKLLLAIMESRHDSENAERILYNMRPKELVEVIKKAYMQGEVEFEDGENGEDGAASPRNVGHNIYILAHQLARHNKELQTMLKPGGQVEGDEALEFYAKHTAQIEIVRLDRTMEQIVFPVPSICEFLTKESKLRIYYTTERDEQGSKINDFFLRSEDLFNEMNWQKKLRAQPVLYWCARNMSFWSSISFNLAVLMNLLVAFFYPFKGVRGGTLEPHWSGLLWTAMLISLAIVIALPKPHGIRALIASTILRLIFSVGLQPTLFLLGAFNVCNKIIFLMSFVGNCGTFTRGYRAMVLDVEFLYHLLYLLICAMGLFVHEFFYSLLLFDLVYREETLLNVIKSVTRNGRSIILTAVLALILVYLFSIVGYLFFKDDFILEVDRLPNETALPEASESLASEFLYSDVCRVETGENCSSPAPKEERIPAEETEQDKERTCETLLMCIVTVLSHGLRSGGGVGDVLRKPSKEEPLFAARVIYDLLFFFMVIIIVLNLIFGVIIDTFADLRSEKQKKEEILKTTCFICGLERDKFDNKTVTFEEHIKEEHNMWHYLCFIVLVKVKDSTEYTGPESYVAEMIKERNLDWFPRMRAMSLVSSDSEGEQNELRSLQEKLESTMKLVTNLSGQLSELKDQPSDRPAPRPTYLNPASWDKP
;
A
#
# COMPACT_ATOMS: atom_id res chain seq x y z
N MET A 1 -40.47 0.18 13.23
CA MET A 1 -39.77 1.10 12.32
C MET A 1 -40.60 1.29 11.07
N SER A 2 -40.45 2.40 10.36
CA SER A 2 -41.09 2.57 9.05
C SER A 2 -40.43 1.65 8.03
N ARG A 3 -41.18 1.15 7.03
CA ARG A 3 -40.62 0.31 5.95
C ARG A 3 -39.50 0.99 5.15
N GLY A 4 -39.40 2.33 5.20
CA GLY A 4 -38.33 3.10 4.54
C GLY A 4 -37.06 3.30 5.37
N GLU A 5 -36.98 2.76 6.60
CA GLU A 5 -35.84 2.93 7.51
C GLU A 5 -35.03 1.64 7.74
N MET A 6 -35.49 0.50 7.20
CA MET A 6 -34.85 -0.80 7.38
C MET A 6 -33.89 -1.10 6.23
N SER A 7 -32.70 -1.60 6.57
CA SER A 7 -31.73 -2.13 5.62
C SER A 7 -32.18 -3.46 5.00
N LEU A 8 -31.60 -3.86 3.87
CA LEU A 8 -31.91 -5.13 3.19
C LEU A 8 -31.81 -6.33 4.15
N ALA A 9 -30.71 -6.42 4.90
CA ALA A 9 -30.45 -7.48 5.86
C ALA A 9 -31.50 -7.52 7.00
N GLU A 10 -32.00 -6.37 7.46
CA GLU A 10 -33.05 -6.33 8.49
C GLU A 10 -34.41 -6.78 7.94
N VAL A 11 -34.74 -6.46 6.69
CA VAL A 11 -35.96 -6.93 6.02
C VAL A 11 -35.90 -8.45 5.81
N GLN A 12 -34.78 -8.93 5.27
CA GLN A 12 -34.48 -10.35 5.11
C GLN A 12 -34.62 -11.11 6.44
N CYS A 13 -33.92 -10.69 7.49
CA CYS A 13 -33.99 -11.32 8.82
C CYS A 13 -35.36 -11.18 9.51
N HIS A 14 -36.19 -10.21 9.12
CA HIS A 14 -37.57 -10.14 9.59
C HIS A 14 -38.44 -11.20 8.89
N LEU A 15 -38.34 -11.34 7.56
CA LEU A 15 -39.06 -12.36 6.80
C LEU A 15 -38.68 -13.79 7.23
N ASP A 16 -37.41 -14.03 7.54
CA ASP A 16 -36.93 -15.31 8.06
C ASP A 16 -37.58 -15.67 9.42
N LYS A 17 -37.72 -14.70 10.32
CA LYS A 17 -38.42 -14.87 11.61
C LYS A 17 -39.90 -15.20 11.47
N GLU A 18 -40.56 -14.70 10.42
CA GLU A 18 -41.94 -15.06 10.07
C GLU A 18 -42.01 -16.43 9.31
N GLY A 19 -40.88 -17.10 9.09
CA GLY A 19 -40.79 -18.44 8.51
C GLY A 19 -40.61 -18.49 6.99
N ALA A 20 -40.14 -17.43 6.35
CA ALA A 20 -40.00 -17.39 4.88
C ALA A 20 -39.03 -18.45 4.32
N SER A 21 -37.91 -18.73 4.99
CA SER A 21 -36.96 -19.80 4.62
C SER A 21 -37.62 -21.18 4.64
N ASN A 22 -38.38 -21.49 5.70
CA ASN A 22 -39.15 -22.73 5.83
C ASN A 22 -40.17 -22.88 4.70
N LEU A 23 -40.91 -21.80 4.39
CA LEU A 23 -41.88 -21.77 3.30
C LEU A 23 -41.22 -22.05 1.95
N VAL A 24 -40.09 -21.42 1.65
CA VAL A 24 -39.32 -21.64 0.42
C VAL A 24 -38.88 -23.10 0.29
N ILE A 25 -38.32 -23.69 1.34
CA ILE A 25 -37.89 -25.10 1.36
C ILE A 25 -39.08 -26.05 1.13
N ASP A 26 -40.21 -25.83 1.80
CA ASP A 26 -41.41 -26.66 1.64
C ASP A 26 -42.07 -26.48 0.26
N LEU A 27 -42.03 -25.28 -0.34
CA LEU A 27 -42.48 -25.06 -1.71
C LEU A 27 -41.57 -25.77 -2.72
N ILE A 28 -40.24 -25.66 -2.60
CA ILE A 28 -39.27 -26.34 -3.48
C ILE A 28 -39.47 -27.86 -3.46
N MET A 29 -39.71 -28.45 -2.28
CA MET A 29 -39.93 -29.91 -2.14
C MET A 29 -41.26 -30.41 -2.70
N ASN A 30 -42.29 -29.56 -2.80
CA ASN A 30 -43.66 -29.98 -3.10
C ASN A 30 -44.30 -29.25 -4.32
N ALA A 31 -43.56 -28.41 -5.04
CA ALA A 31 -44.07 -27.64 -6.16
C ALA A 31 -44.58 -28.55 -7.30
N SER A 32 -45.89 -28.53 -7.53
CA SER A 32 -46.56 -29.24 -8.63
C SER A 32 -46.58 -28.48 -9.95
N SER A 33 -45.99 -27.28 -9.99
CA SER A 33 -45.96 -26.39 -11.16
C SER A 33 -44.60 -25.71 -11.27
N ASP A 34 -44.00 -25.72 -12.46
CA ASP A 34 -42.72 -25.07 -12.72
C ASP A 34 -42.73 -23.57 -12.45
N ARG A 35 -43.88 -22.89 -12.61
CA ARG A 35 -44.02 -21.48 -12.24
C ARG A 35 -43.90 -21.27 -10.74
N VAL A 36 -44.56 -22.09 -9.92
CA VAL A 36 -44.46 -22.02 -8.46
C VAL A 36 -43.03 -22.30 -8.01
N PHE A 37 -42.38 -23.29 -8.61
CA PHE A 37 -40.97 -23.58 -8.36
C PHE A 37 -40.08 -22.37 -8.70
N HIS A 38 -40.23 -21.78 -9.89
CA HIS A 38 -39.43 -20.63 -10.33
C HIS A 38 -39.57 -19.42 -9.39
N GLU A 39 -40.79 -19.01 -9.06
CA GLU A 39 -41.05 -17.90 -8.12
C GLU A 39 -40.51 -18.20 -6.71
N SER A 40 -40.52 -19.47 -6.28
CA SER A 40 -39.94 -19.90 -5.00
C SER A 40 -38.42 -19.76 -4.98
N ILE A 41 -37.74 -20.05 -6.10
CA ILE A 41 -36.30 -19.83 -6.26
C ILE A 41 -35.97 -18.33 -6.30
N LEU A 42 -36.76 -17.52 -7.00
CA LEU A 42 -36.57 -16.06 -7.01
C LEU A 42 -36.73 -15.44 -5.61
N LEU A 43 -37.71 -15.92 -4.82
CA LEU A 43 -37.85 -15.53 -3.41
C LEU A 43 -36.64 -15.99 -2.57
N ALA A 44 -36.12 -17.19 -2.82
CA ALA A 44 -34.92 -17.70 -2.15
C ALA A 44 -33.68 -16.82 -2.44
N ILE A 45 -33.50 -16.41 -3.69
CA ILE A 45 -32.44 -15.48 -4.13
C ILE A 45 -32.56 -14.15 -3.39
N ALA A 46 -33.76 -13.53 -3.36
CA ALA A 46 -33.97 -12.25 -2.68
C ALA A 46 -33.76 -12.32 -1.15
N LEU A 47 -34.05 -13.48 -0.53
CA LEU A 47 -33.76 -13.72 0.89
C LEU A 47 -32.26 -13.85 1.17
N LEU A 48 -31.48 -14.42 0.24
CA LEU A 48 -30.04 -14.64 0.42
C LEU A 48 -29.15 -13.56 -0.21
N GLU A 49 -29.72 -12.59 -0.93
CA GLU A 49 -29.01 -11.52 -1.62
C GLU A 49 -28.04 -10.77 -0.68
N GLY A 50 -26.75 -10.73 -1.06
CA GLY A 50 -25.67 -10.20 -0.22
C GLY A 50 -25.11 -11.19 0.82
N GLY A 51 -25.33 -12.49 0.63
CA GLY A 51 -24.74 -13.56 1.45
C GLY A 51 -25.21 -13.59 2.91
N ASN A 52 -26.50 -13.34 3.17
CA ASN A 52 -27.01 -13.18 4.54
C ASN A 52 -26.81 -14.46 5.39
N THR A 53 -25.79 -14.45 6.25
CA THR A 53 -25.36 -15.60 7.07
C THR A 53 -26.43 -16.08 8.06
N THR A 54 -27.33 -15.21 8.51
CA THR A 54 -28.45 -15.60 9.38
C THR A 54 -29.42 -16.52 8.63
N ILE A 55 -29.71 -16.19 7.37
CA ILE A 55 -30.64 -16.96 6.53
C ILE A 55 -29.97 -18.24 6.02
N GLN A 56 -28.70 -18.17 5.61
CA GLN A 56 -27.91 -19.38 5.31
C GLN A 56 -27.96 -20.39 6.48
N HIS A 57 -27.77 -19.91 7.72
CA HIS A 57 -27.89 -20.74 8.92
C HIS A 57 -29.31 -21.31 9.11
N SER A 58 -30.37 -20.51 8.91
CA SER A 58 -31.76 -20.99 8.95
C SER A 58 -32.04 -22.08 7.91
N PHE A 59 -31.54 -21.94 6.67
CA PHE A 59 -31.61 -22.99 5.64
C PHE A 59 -30.84 -24.27 6.08
N PHE A 60 -29.63 -24.11 6.62
CA PHE A 60 -28.80 -25.24 7.08
C PHE A 60 -29.47 -26.02 8.21
N CYS A 61 -29.95 -25.35 9.27
CA CYS A 61 -30.68 -25.99 10.37
C CYS A 61 -31.93 -26.73 9.86
N ARG A 62 -32.76 -26.06 9.02
CA ARG A 62 -34.00 -26.64 8.52
C ARG A 62 -33.79 -27.91 7.67
N LEU A 63 -32.67 -28.00 6.95
CA LEU A 63 -32.30 -29.15 6.11
C LEU A 63 -31.52 -30.25 6.86
N THR A 64 -30.90 -29.94 8.00
CA THR A 64 -30.19 -30.93 8.83
C THR A 64 -31.08 -31.55 9.90
N GLU A 65 -32.07 -30.82 10.44
CA GLU A 65 -33.00 -31.31 11.46
C GLU A 65 -34.12 -32.20 10.90
N ASP A 66 -34.57 -32.00 9.65
CA ASP A 66 -35.67 -32.76 9.03
C ASP A 66 -35.16 -33.87 8.10
N LYS A 67 -35.76 -35.06 8.22
CA LYS A 67 -35.46 -36.26 7.40
C LYS A 67 -35.92 -36.14 5.94
N LYS A 68 -36.31 -34.95 5.48
CA LYS A 68 -36.81 -34.67 4.13
C LYS A 68 -35.79 -33.98 3.22
N SER A 69 -34.60 -33.61 3.72
CA SER A 69 -33.57 -32.98 2.89
C SER A 69 -33.18 -33.80 1.66
N GLU A 70 -33.23 -35.13 1.73
CA GLU A 70 -33.08 -36.02 0.55
C GLU A 70 -34.01 -35.61 -0.61
N LYS A 71 -35.27 -35.22 -0.34
CA LYS A 71 -36.20 -34.73 -1.37
C LYS A 71 -35.79 -33.38 -1.95
N PHE A 72 -35.35 -32.45 -1.09
CA PHE A 72 -34.92 -31.11 -1.51
C PHE A 72 -33.77 -31.20 -2.52
N PHE A 73 -32.70 -31.92 -2.18
CA PHE A 73 -31.55 -32.11 -3.08
C PHE A 73 -31.89 -32.92 -4.32
N LYS A 74 -32.77 -33.92 -4.20
CA LYS A 74 -33.26 -34.71 -5.34
C LYS A 74 -33.95 -33.84 -6.40
N VAL A 75 -34.75 -32.84 -6.01
CA VAL A 75 -35.42 -31.95 -6.99
C VAL A 75 -34.42 -31.18 -7.84
N PHE A 76 -33.34 -30.67 -7.23
CA PHE A 76 -32.27 -29.99 -7.98
C PHE A 76 -31.49 -30.95 -8.87
N TYR A 77 -31.11 -32.12 -8.33
CA TYR A 77 -30.41 -33.16 -9.10
C TYR A 77 -31.22 -33.62 -10.32
N ASP A 78 -32.50 -33.95 -10.14
CA ASP A 78 -33.36 -34.43 -11.23
C ASP A 78 -33.54 -33.31 -12.29
N ARG A 79 -33.73 -32.03 -11.89
CA ARG A 79 -33.80 -30.90 -12.84
C ARG A 79 -32.49 -30.66 -13.60
N MET A 80 -31.34 -30.72 -12.91
CA MET A 80 -30.01 -30.64 -13.54
C MET A 80 -29.81 -31.74 -14.58
N LYS A 81 -30.17 -33.00 -14.26
CA LYS A 81 -30.08 -34.12 -15.21
C LYS A 81 -30.97 -33.93 -16.43
N VAL A 82 -32.19 -33.43 -16.28
CA VAL A 82 -33.09 -33.16 -17.41
C VAL A 82 -32.52 -32.03 -18.29
N ALA A 83 -31.97 -30.96 -17.71
CA ALA A 83 -31.32 -29.89 -18.47
C ALA A 83 -30.05 -30.36 -19.22
N GLN A 84 -29.21 -31.19 -18.59
CA GLN A 84 -28.05 -31.84 -19.25
C GLN A 84 -28.49 -32.68 -20.46
N GLN A 85 -29.59 -33.44 -20.34
CA GLN A 85 -30.12 -34.29 -21.42
C GLN A 85 -30.69 -33.46 -22.57
N GLU A 86 -31.46 -32.40 -22.27
CA GLU A 86 -32.01 -31.46 -23.27
C GLU A 86 -30.90 -30.78 -24.08
N ILE A 87 -29.82 -30.34 -23.42
CA ILE A 87 -28.65 -29.76 -24.08
C ILE A 87 -28.01 -30.78 -25.03
N LYS A 88 -27.73 -32.01 -24.57
CA LYS A 88 -27.14 -33.06 -25.43
C LYS A 88 -28.03 -33.41 -26.63
N ALA A 89 -29.34 -33.44 -26.45
CA ALA A 89 -30.30 -33.68 -27.53
C ALA A 89 -30.30 -32.53 -28.55
N THR A 90 -30.27 -31.27 -28.11
CA THR A 90 -30.31 -30.11 -29.01
C THR A 90 -28.99 -29.88 -29.75
N VAL A 91 -27.86 -30.06 -29.05
CA VAL A 91 -26.50 -29.85 -29.58
C VAL A 91 -26.18 -30.86 -30.69
N THR A 92 -26.56 -32.13 -30.52
CA THR A 92 -26.30 -33.16 -31.54
C THR A 92 -27.06 -32.88 -32.85
N VAL A 93 -28.30 -32.41 -32.80
CA VAL A 93 -29.10 -32.06 -33.99
C VAL A 93 -28.45 -30.93 -34.80
N ASN A 94 -27.99 -29.86 -34.13
CA ASN A 94 -27.34 -28.73 -34.81
C ASN A 94 -26.03 -29.11 -35.52
N THR A 95 -25.29 -30.10 -35.00
CA THR A 95 -24.05 -30.57 -35.66
C THR A 95 -24.31 -31.39 -36.93
N SER A 96 -25.41 -32.12 -37.03
CA SER A 96 -25.75 -32.90 -38.24
C SER A 96 -26.07 -32.04 -39.47
N ASP A 97 -26.76 -30.91 -39.30
CA ASP A 97 -27.18 -30.05 -40.41
C ASP A 97 -26.01 -29.28 -41.07
N LEU A 98 -24.92 -29.05 -40.32
CA LEU A 98 -23.67 -28.51 -40.85
C LEU A 98 -22.92 -29.53 -41.73
N GLY A 99 -23.05 -30.83 -41.44
CA GLY A 99 -22.37 -31.91 -42.17
C GLY A 99 -22.96 -32.20 -43.57
N ASN A 100 -24.28 -32.04 -43.75
CA ASN A 100 -24.96 -32.47 -44.97
C ASN A 100 -24.84 -31.50 -46.17
N LYS A 101 -24.33 -30.27 -45.98
CA LYS A 101 -24.21 -29.28 -47.08
C LYS A 101 -23.03 -29.47 -48.03
N LYS A 102 -22.27 -30.57 -47.92
CA LYS A 102 -20.94 -30.71 -48.57
C LYS A 102 -20.76 -31.95 -49.45
N LYS A 103 -21.84 -32.59 -49.92
CA LYS A 103 -21.77 -33.95 -50.51
C LYS A 103 -22.51 -34.19 -51.84
N ASP A 104 -23.03 -33.16 -52.49
CA ASP A 104 -23.87 -33.27 -53.71
C ASP A 104 -23.27 -32.57 -54.96
N ASP A 105 -21.94 -32.46 -55.05
CA ASP A 105 -21.24 -31.89 -56.23
C ASP A 105 -20.04 -32.76 -56.66
N GLU A 106 -20.26 -34.01 -57.08
CA GLU A 106 -19.33 -34.73 -57.96
C GLU A 106 -19.99 -35.94 -58.65
N VAL A 107 -20.28 -35.83 -59.96
CA VAL A 107 -20.12 -36.90 -60.98
C VAL A 107 -20.46 -36.36 -62.38
N ASP A 108 -19.66 -36.82 -63.36
CA ASP A 108 -19.82 -36.78 -64.82
C ASP A 108 -19.61 -35.46 -65.61
N ARG A 109 -18.45 -35.38 -66.29
CA ARG A 109 -18.43 -35.33 -67.78
C ARG A 109 -17.04 -35.49 -68.42
N ASP A 110 -16.99 -36.36 -69.42
CA ASP A 110 -15.85 -36.54 -70.34
C ASP A 110 -15.67 -35.39 -71.37
N ALA A 111 -14.49 -35.38 -72.00
CA ALA A 111 -13.86 -34.30 -72.81
C ALA A 111 -14.47 -34.08 -74.24
N PRO A 112 -13.90 -33.26 -75.19
CA PRO A 112 -12.66 -32.44 -75.16
C PRO A 112 -12.62 -31.04 -75.85
N SER A 113 -11.83 -30.13 -75.28
CA SER A 113 -10.94 -29.09 -75.90
C SER A 113 -11.43 -28.07 -76.99
N ARG A 114 -11.17 -26.76 -76.76
CA ARG A 114 -10.28 -25.92 -77.64
C ARG A 114 -9.92 -24.51 -77.10
N LYS A 115 -8.62 -24.32 -76.80
CA LYS A 115 -7.72 -23.14 -76.91
C LYS A 115 -8.21 -21.67 -76.70
N LYS A 116 -7.57 -21.05 -75.70
CA LYS A 116 -6.93 -19.69 -75.63
C LYS A 116 -7.80 -18.40 -75.69
N ALA A 117 -7.77 -17.63 -74.59
CA ALA A 117 -7.24 -16.24 -74.55
C ALA A 117 -6.93 -15.79 -73.10
N LYS A 118 -6.27 -14.63 -72.96
CA LYS A 118 -5.58 -14.10 -71.75
C LYS A 118 -5.57 -12.56 -71.88
N GLU A 119 -5.80 -11.68 -70.89
CA GLU A 119 -6.07 -11.72 -69.42
C GLU A 119 -7.20 -10.66 -69.12
N PRO A 120 -7.48 -10.06 -67.91
CA PRO A 120 -6.76 -10.02 -66.62
C PRO A 120 -7.55 -10.52 -65.39
N ALA A 121 -6.81 -10.78 -64.30
CA ALA A 121 -7.40 -11.03 -62.98
C ALA A 121 -7.85 -9.71 -62.33
N THR A 122 -9.11 -9.64 -61.91
CA THR A 122 -9.58 -8.69 -60.89
C THR A 122 -9.66 -9.43 -59.57
N GLN A 123 -8.82 -9.04 -58.60
CA GLN A 123 -9.00 -9.49 -57.22
C GLN A 123 -10.23 -8.80 -56.66
N ILE A 124 -11.28 -9.57 -56.39
CA ILE A 124 -12.44 -9.12 -55.62
C ILE A 124 -12.04 -9.25 -54.14
N THR A 125 -12.00 -8.13 -53.42
CA THR A 125 -11.77 -8.12 -51.97
C THR A 125 -12.95 -8.79 -51.25
N GLU A 126 -12.68 -9.36 -50.06
CA GLU A 126 -13.66 -10.17 -49.32
C GLU A 126 -14.95 -9.39 -49.03
N GLU A 127 -14.83 -8.11 -48.71
CA GLU A 127 -15.96 -7.17 -48.49
C GLU A 127 -16.88 -7.04 -49.71
N VAL A 128 -16.34 -7.02 -50.92
CA VAL A 128 -17.14 -6.93 -52.17
C VAL A 128 -17.83 -8.26 -52.46
N ARG A 129 -17.25 -9.39 -52.03
CA ARG A 129 -17.88 -10.72 -52.11
C ARG A 129 -19.07 -10.83 -51.16
N ASP A 130 -18.93 -10.33 -49.93
CA ASP A 130 -20.01 -10.34 -48.94
C ASP A 130 -21.15 -9.38 -49.32
N GLN A 131 -20.83 -8.19 -49.83
CA GLN A 131 -21.83 -7.28 -50.41
C GLN A 131 -22.58 -7.92 -51.61
N LEU A 132 -21.90 -8.72 -52.44
CA LEU A 132 -22.56 -9.46 -53.53
C LEU A 132 -23.50 -10.55 -53.00
N LEU A 133 -23.12 -11.24 -51.93
CA LEU A 133 -23.94 -12.26 -51.28
C LEU A 133 -25.18 -11.63 -50.63
N GLU A 134 -25.03 -10.52 -49.92
CA GLU A 134 -26.14 -9.77 -49.33
C GLU A 134 -27.11 -9.20 -50.39
N ALA A 135 -26.58 -8.62 -51.47
CA ALA A 135 -27.37 -8.18 -52.62
C ALA A 135 -28.12 -9.35 -53.27
N SER A 136 -27.51 -10.54 -53.37
CA SER A 136 -28.17 -11.75 -53.89
C SER A 136 -29.30 -12.25 -52.98
N ALA A 137 -29.13 -12.15 -51.66
CA ALA A 137 -30.14 -12.52 -50.67
C ALA A 137 -31.32 -11.54 -50.68
N ALA A 138 -31.04 -10.23 -50.74
CA ALA A 138 -32.06 -9.19 -50.91
C ALA A 138 -32.85 -9.38 -52.22
N THR A 139 -32.17 -9.65 -53.33
CA THR A 139 -32.81 -9.92 -54.63
C THR A 139 -33.67 -11.18 -54.59
N ARG A 140 -33.20 -12.26 -53.95
CA ARG A 140 -33.98 -13.49 -53.76
C ARG A 140 -35.24 -13.26 -52.92
N LYS A 141 -35.16 -12.42 -51.88
CA LYS A 141 -36.28 -12.03 -51.00
C LYS A 141 -37.29 -11.12 -51.70
N ALA A 142 -36.82 -10.20 -52.56
CA ALA A 142 -37.68 -9.41 -53.43
C ALA A 142 -38.40 -10.31 -54.46
N PHE A 143 -37.70 -11.25 -55.09
CA PHE A 143 -38.27 -12.16 -56.10
C PHE A 143 -39.33 -13.11 -55.52
N THR A 144 -39.17 -13.61 -54.28
CA THR A 144 -40.22 -14.38 -53.59
C THR A 144 -41.40 -13.53 -53.16
N THR A 145 -41.18 -12.25 -52.83
CA THR A 145 -42.28 -11.31 -52.52
C THR A 145 -43.09 -10.99 -53.77
N PHE A 146 -42.42 -10.64 -54.89
CA PHE A 146 -43.07 -10.32 -56.17
C PHE A 146 -43.86 -11.51 -56.75
N ARG A 147 -43.37 -12.75 -56.56
CA ARG A 147 -44.10 -13.97 -56.95
C ARG A 147 -45.38 -14.18 -56.13
N ARG A 148 -45.51 -13.56 -54.95
CA ARG A 148 -46.68 -13.62 -54.08
C ARG A 148 -47.72 -12.52 -54.36
N GLU A 149 -47.39 -11.57 -55.24
CA GLU A 149 -48.25 -10.43 -55.63
C GLU A 149 -48.84 -10.60 -57.05
N ALA A 150 -48.51 -11.69 -57.74
CA ALA A 150 -48.79 -11.90 -59.17
C ALA A 150 -49.98 -12.83 -59.49
N ASP A 151 -50.84 -13.14 -58.51
CA ASP A 151 -51.99 -14.05 -58.68
C ASP A 151 -53.26 -13.42 -58.08
N PRO A 152 -54.14 -12.81 -58.91
CA PRO A 152 -55.34 -12.11 -58.44
C PRO A 152 -56.64 -12.83 -58.83
N ASP A 153 -57.36 -13.39 -57.86
CA ASP A 153 -58.82 -13.56 -57.96
C ASP A 153 -59.54 -13.58 -56.58
N ASP A 154 -60.32 -12.52 -56.37
CA ASP A 154 -61.59 -12.37 -55.62
C ASP A 154 -61.82 -12.67 -54.10
N HIS A 155 -61.90 -11.54 -53.37
CA HIS A 155 -63.05 -11.03 -52.57
C HIS A 155 -63.29 -11.37 -51.06
N TYR A 156 -63.49 -10.26 -50.32
CA TYR A 156 -63.86 -10.03 -48.88
C TYR A 156 -65.40 -10.11 -48.64
N PRO A 157 -65.98 -9.91 -47.41
CA PRO A 157 -65.44 -9.93 -46.03
C PRO A 157 -66.33 -10.58 -44.90
N SER A 158 -65.74 -10.78 -43.69
CA SER A 158 -66.29 -10.62 -42.31
C SER A 158 -67.62 -11.31 -41.86
N ALA A 159 -67.78 -11.81 -40.61
CA ALA A 159 -66.96 -11.71 -39.39
C ALA A 159 -67.14 -12.91 -38.42
N GLU A 160 -66.23 -13.01 -37.44
CA GLU A 160 -66.29 -13.75 -36.15
C GLU A 160 -66.48 -15.27 -36.12
N GLY A 161 -65.42 -16.01 -35.74
CA GLY A 161 -65.56 -17.37 -35.20
C GLY A 161 -64.36 -18.34 -35.35
N ALA A 162 -63.34 -18.17 -34.52
CA ALA A 162 -62.34 -19.20 -34.11
C ALA A 162 -61.20 -19.67 -35.06
N GLN A 163 -60.02 -19.78 -34.43
CA GLN A 163 -58.91 -20.74 -34.63
C GLN A 163 -57.98 -20.69 -35.86
N ALA A 164 -56.75 -20.23 -35.57
CA ALA A 164 -55.47 -20.92 -35.77
C ALA A 164 -55.10 -21.47 -37.17
N THR A 165 -54.12 -20.83 -37.82
CA THR A 165 -52.69 -21.28 -37.82
C THR A 165 -51.85 -20.32 -38.68
N ALA A 166 -51.07 -19.41 -38.06
CA ALA A 166 -50.16 -18.53 -38.79
C ALA A 166 -49.02 -17.92 -37.93
N ASP A 167 -48.36 -18.72 -37.08
CA ASP A 167 -47.11 -18.33 -36.41
C ASP A 167 -46.27 -19.60 -36.14
N LYS A 168 -45.30 -19.89 -37.02
CA LYS A 168 -44.40 -21.06 -36.90
C LYS A 168 -43.03 -20.88 -37.58
N THR A 169 -42.59 -19.64 -37.78
CA THR A 169 -41.31 -19.32 -38.45
C THR A 169 -40.55 -18.17 -37.77
N LYS A 170 -40.63 -18.12 -36.43
CA LYS A 170 -39.87 -17.17 -35.61
C LYS A 170 -39.23 -17.75 -34.33
N ASP A 171 -39.63 -18.94 -33.90
CA ASP A 171 -39.30 -19.48 -32.57
C ASP A 171 -38.08 -20.43 -32.53
N ASP A 172 -37.52 -20.82 -33.68
CA ASP A 172 -36.51 -21.90 -33.80
C ASP A 172 -35.11 -21.60 -33.20
N LEU A 173 -34.99 -20.62 -32.30
CA LEU A 173 -33.70 -20.14 -31.75
C LEU A 173 -33.75 -19.64 -30.30
N GLU A 174 -34.84 -19.86 -29.55
CA GLU A 174 -34.86 -19.61 -28.10
C GLU A 174 -34.43 -20.84 -27.29
N MET A 175 -33.74 -20.61 -26.18
CA MET A 175 -33.20 -21.69 -25.34
C MET A 175 -34.33 -22.30 -24.51
N SER A 176 -34.47 -23.63 -24.55
CA SER A 176 -35.55 -24.38 -23.89
C SER A 176 -35.74 -23.94 -22.43
N ALA A 177 -37.00 -23.81 -21.99
CA ALA A 177 -37.32 -23.36 -20.62
C ALA A 177 -36.67 -24.24 -19.53
N VAL A 178 -36.43 -25.51 -19.85
CA VAL A 178 -35.69 -26.49 -19.03
C VAL A 178 -34.24 -26.07 -18.79
N ILE A 179 -33.62 -25.38 -19.74
CA ILE A 179 -32.25 -24.88 -19.65
C ILE A 179 -32.24 -23.50 -18.98
N THR A 180 -33.16 -22.62 -19.38
CA THR A 180 -33.24 -21.24 -18.84
C THR A 180 -33.52 -21.20 -17.33
N ILE A 181 -34.28 -22.17 -16.79
CA ILE A 181 -34.51 -22.28 -15.34
C ILE A 181 -33.25 -22.66 -14.54
N MET A 182 -32.17 -23.13 -15.19
CA MET A 182 -30.92 -23.43 -14.49
C MET A 182 -30.19 -22.18 -13.99
N GLN A 183 -30.35 -21.03 -14.64
CA GLN A 183 -29.68 -19.78 -14.22
C GLN A 183 -30.07 -19.37 -12.78
N PRO A 184 -31.37 -19.22 -12.42
CA PRO A 184 -31.74 -18.92 -11.04
C PRO A 184 -31.48 -20.09 -10.07
N ILE A 185 -31.53 -21.35 -10.51
CA ILE A 185 -31.15 -22.49 -9.65
C ILE A 185 -29.69 -22.36 -9.22
N LEU A 186 -28.79 -22.09 -10.17
CA LEU A 186 -27.36 -21.92 -9.93
C LEU A 186 -27.09 -20.68 -9.06
N ARG A 187 -27.74 -19.54 -9.34
CA ARG A 187 -27.61 -18.33 -8.49
C ARG A 187 -28.07 -18.59 -7.04
N PHE A 188 -29.15 -19.34 -6.83
CA PHE A 188 -29.58 -19.73 -5.50
C PHE A 188 -28.55 -20.61 -4.77
N LEU A 189 -27.98 -21.61 -5.45
CA LEU A 189 -26.96 -22.48 -4.87
C LEU A 189 -25.64 -21.73 -4.60
N GLN A 190 -25.27 -20.76 -5.44
CA GLN A 190 -24.16 -19.84 -5.21
C GLN A 190 -24.37 -19.02 -3.92
N LEU A 191 -25.53 -18.38 -3.78
CA LEU A 191 -25.89 -17.54 -2.61
C LEU A 191 -25.92 -18.31 -1.28
N LEU A 192 -26.16 -19.63 -1.31
CA LEU A 192 -26.01 -20.50 -0.12
C LEU A 192 -24.54 -20.68 0.31
N CYS A 193 -23.59 -20.51 -0.61
CA CYS A 193 -22.16 -20.71 -0.35
C CYS A 193 -21.34 -19.42 -0.22
N GLU A 194 -21.88 -18.26 -0.66
CA GLU A 194 -21.30 -16.93 -0.43
C GLU A 194 -20.88 -16.74 1.04
N ASN A 195 -19.84 -15.93 1.28
CA ASN A 195 -19.16 -15.79 2.58
C ASN A 195 -18.49 -17.10 3.08
N HIS A 196 -18.05 -17.96 2.16
CA HIS A 196 -17.21 -19.14 2.43
C HIS A 196 -17.84 -20.13 3.43
N ASN A 197 -19.14 -20.37 3.28
CA ASN A 197 -19.90 -21.21 4.21
C ASN A 197 -19.52 -22.70 4.08
N ARG A 198 -18.42 -23.11 4.75
CA ARG A 198 -17.83 -24.47 4.64
C ARG A 198 -18.83 -25.59 4.92
N ASP A 199 -19.79 -25.35 5.82
CA ASP A 199 -20.83 -26.33 6.16
C ASP A 199 -21.81 -26.52 4.99
N LEU A 200 -22.36 -25.43 4.43
CA LEU A 200 -23.23 -25.52 3.25
C LEU A 200 -22.48 -26.01 2.00
N GLN A 201 -21.25 -25.55 1.77
CA GLN A 201 -20.38 -26.05 0.68
C GLN A 201 -20.19 -27.56 0.75
N ASN A 202 -19.88 -28.11 1.93
CA ASN A 202 -19.77 -29.56 2.10
C ASN A 202 -21.12 -30.27 1.97
N PHE A 203 -22.20 -29.66 2.46
CA PHE A 203 -23.55 -30.20 2.41
C PHE A 203 -24.14 -30.24 0.99
N LEU A 204 -23.71 -29.37 0.06
CA LEU A 204 -24.04 -29.48 -1.37
C LEU A 204 -23.38 -30.71 -2.04
N ARG A 205 -22.25 -31.18 -1.52
CA ARG A 205 -21.52 -32.35 -2.03
C ARG A 205 -21.95 -33.66 -1.34
N CYS A 206 -22.12 -33.65 -0.02
CA CYS A 206 -22.46 -34.82 0.79
C CYS A 206 -23.43 -34.45 1.92
N GLN A 207 -24.65 -34.98 1.87
CA GLN A 207 -25.72 -34.66 2.83
C GLN A 207 -25.74 -35.59 4.05
N ASN A 208 -24.86 -36.60 4.11
CA ASN A 208 -24.87 -37.68 5.10
C ASN A 208 -26.22 -38.43 5.20
N ASN A 209 -27.02 -38.40 4.14
CA ASN A 209 -28.28 -39.12 4.00
C ASN A 209 -28.05 -40.53 3.43
N LYS A 210 -29.11 -41.35 3.38
CA LYS A 210 -29.06 -42.70 2.78
C LYS A 210 -28.65 -42.67 1.30
N THR A 211 -29.08 -41.63 0.58
CA THR A 211 -28.54 -41.26 -0.72
C THR A 211 -27.91 -39.88 -0.61
N ASN A 212 -26.81 -39.65 -1.34
CA ASN A 212 -26.16 -38.34 -1.43
C ASN A 212 -26.25 -37.86 -2.88
N TYR A 213 -26.63 -36.60 -3.05
CA TYR A 213 -26.75 -35.91 -4.33
C TYR A 213 -25.65 -34.86 -4.42
N ASN A 214 -24.59 -35.17 -5.17
CA ASN A 214 -23.41 -34.31 -5.29
C ASN A 214 -23.66 -33.20 -6.32
N LEU A 215 -24.26 -32.09 -5.89
CA LEU A 215 -24.63 -30.99 -6.79
C LEU A 215 -23.41 -30.24 -7.35
N VAL A 216 -22.26 -30.31 -6.68
CA VAL A 216 -20.99 -29.72 -7.15
C VAL A 216 -20.56 -30.38 -8.46
N CYS A 217 -20.38 -31.71 -8.42
CA CYS A 217 -19.93 -32.46 -9.59
C CYS A 217 -21.04 -32.61 -10.67
N GLU A 218 -22.33 -32.45 -10.33
CA GLU A 218 -23.41 -32.27 -11.33
C GLU A 218 -23.39 -30.91 -12.03
N THR A 219 -23.03 -29.84 -11.30
CA THR A 219 -22.83 -28.50 -11.89
C THR A 219 -21.66 -28.51 -12.88
N LEU A 220 -20.60 -29.26 -12.56
CA LEU A 220 -19.48 -29.46 -13.47
C LEU A 220 -19.87 -30.26 -14.73
N GLN A 221 -20.69 -31.30 -14.59
CA GLN A 221 -21.28 -32.01 -15.74
C GLN A 221 -22.20 -31.10 -16.56
N PHE A 222 -22.90 -30.16 -15.95
CA PHE A 222 -23.71 -29.17 -16.68
C PHE A 222 -22.84 -28.23 -17.54
N LEU A 223 -21.74 -27.72 -16.98
CA LEU A 223 -20.72 -26.94 -17.72
C LEU A 223 -20.16 -27.74 -18.91
N ASP A 224 -19.88 -29.02 -18.69
CA ASP A 224 -19.39 -29.94 -19.71
C ASP A 224 -20.37 -30.13 -20.88
N CYS A 225 -21.65 -30.27 -20.57
CA CYS A 225 -22.72 -30.41 -21.56
C CYS A 225 -22.89 -29.14 -22.40
N ILE A 226 -22.91 -27.96 -21.77
CA ILE A 226 -23.18 -26.68 -22.45
C ILE A 226 -21.98 -26.19 -23.29
N CYS A 227 -20.76 -26.56 -22.91
CA CYS A 227 -19.54 -26.28 -23.68
C CYS A 227 -19.22 -27.33 -24.77
N GLY A 228 -19.90 -28.48 -24.79
CA GLY A 228 -19.92 -29.42 -25.92
C GLY A 228 -18.70 -30.35 -26.04
N SER A 229 -18.00 -30.68 -24.94
CA SER A 229 -16.79 -31.52 -24.95
C SER A 229 -17.00 -32.88 -25.65
N THR A 230 -18.19 -33.47 -25.49
CA THR A 230 -18.55 -34.82 -25.93
C THR A 230 -18.59 -35.00 -27.45
N THR A 231 -18.37 -33.94 -28.23
CA THR A 231 -18.34 -33.99 -29.71
C THR A 231 -16.93 -34.03 -30.31
N GLY A 232 -15.88 -34.21 -29.50
CA GLY A 232 -14.55 -34.63 -29.99
C GLY A 232 -13.56 -33.53 -30.35
N GLY A 233 -13.71 -32.31 -29.84
CA GLY A 233 -12.68 -31.27 -30.02
C GLY A 233 -12.90 -29.99 -29.22
N LEU A 234 -12.11 -29.78 -28.16
CA LEU A 234 -12.08 -28.55 -27.35
C LEU A 234 -11.79 -27.27 -28.17
N GLY A 235 -11.19 -27.40 -29.36
CA GLY A 235 -10.98 -26.29 -30.30
C GLY A 235 -12.25 -25.77 -30.99
N LEU A 236 -13.43 -26.34 -30.72
CA LEU A 236 -14.72 -25.94 -31.31
C LEU A 236 -15.66 -25.19 -30.35
N LEU A 237 -15.18 -24.79 -29.16
CA LEU A 237 -15.95 -24.05 -28.15
C LEU A 237 -16.76 -22.87 -28.71
N GLY A 238 -16.19 -22.10 -29.64
CA GLY A 238 -16.84 -20.95 -30.27
C GLY A 238 -18.06 -21.27 -31.14
N LEU A 239 -18.32 -22.55 -31.48
CA LEU A 239 -19.55 -22.98 -32.14
C LEU A 239 -20.70 -23.24 -31.16
N TYR A 240 -20.39 -23.56 -29.90
CA TYR A 240 -21.39 -23.84 -28.86
C TYR A 240 -21.69 -22.62 -28.00
N ILE A 241 -20.67 -21.81 -27.70
CA ILE A 241 -20.78 -20.58 -26.92
C ILE A 241 -21.26 -19.44 -27.82
N ASN A 242 -22.37 -18.80 -27.45
CA ASN A 242 -23.02 -17.74 -28.19
C ASN A 242 -23.66 -16.70 -27.24
N GLU A 243 -24.14 -15.59 -27.81
CA GLU A 243 -24.72 -14.46 -27.07
C GLU A 243 -25.92 -14.84 -26.17
N LYS A 244 -26.60 -15.96 -26.42
CA LYS A 244 -27.77 -16.40 -25.64
C LYS A 244 -27.46 -17.32 -24.47
N ASN A 245 -26.35 -18.06 -24.50
CA ASN A 245 -25.99 -19.02 -23.44
C ASN A 245 -24.80 -18.60 -22.57
N VAL A 246 -24.00 -17.61 -23.00
CA VAL A 246 -22.83 -17.11 -22.25
C VAL A 246 -23.14 -16.69 -20.81
N ALA A 247 -24.26 -15.99 -20.56
CA ALA A 247 -24.66 -15.59 -19.21
C ALA A 247 -24.91 -16.79 -18.26
N LEU A 248 -25.46 -17.90 -18.79
CA LEU A 248 -25.66 -19.14 -18.03
C LEU A 248 -24.33 -19.86 -17.78
N ILE A 249 -23.36 -19.76 -18.68
CA ILE A 249 -22.01 -20.29 -18.48
C ILE A 249 -21.27 -19.48 -17.40
N ASN A 250 -21.33 -18.14 -17.42
CA ASN A 250 -20.77 -17.30 -16.36
C ASN A 250 -21.36 -17.65 -14.99
N GLN A 251 -22.69 -17.71 -14.89
CA GLN A 251 -23.38 -18.13 -13.67
C GLN A 251 -22.95 -19.53 -13.18
N THR A 252 -22.64 -20.45 -14.10
CA THR A 252 -22.13 -21.80 -13.76
C THR A 252 -20.70 -21.74 -13.19
N LEU A 253 -19.81 -20.95 -13.82
CA LEU A 253 -18.43 -20.74 -13.35
C LEU A 253 -18.38 -20.06 -11.97
N GLU A 254 -19.21 -19.03 -11.76
CA GLU A 254 -19.33 -18.34 -10.48
C GLU A 254 -19.84 -19.28 -9.37
N SER A 255 -20.86 -20.09 -9.67
CA SER A 255 -21.37 -21.09 -8.69
C SER A 255 -20.30 -22.12 -8.32
N LEU A 256 -19.55 -22.64 -9.31
CA LEU A 256 -18.43 -23.55 -9.06
C LEU A 256 -17.29 -22.90 -8.25
N THR A 257 -17.13 -21.59 -8.37
CA THR A 257 -16.13 -20.81 -7.62
C THR A 257 -16.54 -20.72 -6.15
N GLU A 258 -17.77 -20.28 -5.85
CA GLU A 258 -18.30 -20.22 -4.48
C GLU A 258 -18.43 -21.60 -3.81
N TYR A 259 -18.54 -22.69 -4.58
CA TYR A 259 -18.52 -24.04 -4.00
C TYR A 259 -17.14 -24.45 -3.46
N CYS A 260 -16.03 -23.85 -3.91
CA CYS A 260 -14.67 -24.30 -3.56
C CYS A 260 -13.76 -23.24 -2.91
N GLN A 261 -14.02 -21.95 -3.13
CA GLN A 261 -13.39 -20.81 -2.47
C GLN A 261 -13.76 -20.78 -0.98
N GLY A 262 -12.80 -20.64 -0.06
CA GLY A 262 -13.12 -20.56 1.37
C GLY A 262 -12.15 -21.13 2.43
N PRO A 263 -11.01 -21.76 2.10
CA PRO A 263 -10.84 -22.82 1.12
C PRO A 263 -11.67 -24.08 1.47
N CYS A 264 -12.22 -24.77 0.47
CA CYS A 264 -12.90 -26.06 0.64
C CYS A 264 -12.18 -27.16 -0.15
N HIS A 265 -11.08 -27.69 0.40
CA HIS A 265 -10.23 -28.72 -0.24
C HIS A 265 -11.04 -29.93 -0.73
N GLU A 266 -12.03 -30.31 0.07
CA GLU A 266 -13.06 -31.29 -0.20
C GLU A 266 -13.80 -31.12 -1.54
N ASN A 267 -14.13 -29.88 -1.90
CA ASN A 267 -14.85 -29.53 -3.13
C ASN A 267 -13.87 -29.19 -4.28
N GLN A 268 -12.74 -28.53 -3.97
CA GLN A 268 -11.62 -28.35 -4.91
C GLN A 268 -11.19 -29.69 -5.52
N ASN A 269 -11.13 -30.75 -4.72
CA ASN A 269 -10.78 -32.09 -5.18
C ASN A 269 -11.91 -32.78 -5.97
N CYS A 270 -13.20 -32.60 -5.63
CA CYS A 270 -14.29 -33.09 -6.50
C CYS A 270 -14.13 -32.54 -7.92
N ILE A 271 -13.94 -31.22 -8.04
CA ILE A 271 -13.84 -30.54 -9.33
C ILE A 271 -12.59 -30.97 -10.11
N ALA A 272 -11.45 -31.08 -9.43
CA ALA A 272 -10.17 -31.40 -10.07
C ALA A 272 -10.00 -32.87 -10.48
N THR A 273 -10.69 -33.82 -9.84
CA THR A 273 -10.54 -35.26 -10.12
C THR A 273 -11.73 -35.91 -10.83
N HIS A 274 -12.77 -35.14 -11.20
CA HIS A 274 -13.99 -35.68 -11.78
C HIS A 274 -13.77 -36.24 -13.20
N GLU A 275 -14.45 -37.35 -13.52
CA GLU A 275 -14.33 -38.10 -14.79
C GLU A 275 -14.73 -37.28 -16.04
N SER A 276 -15.45 -36.17 -15.88
CA SER A 276 -15.80 -35.26 -16.99
C SER A 276 -14.68 -34.29 -17.37
N ASN A 277 -13.45 -34.48 -16.87
CA ASN A 277 -12.28 -33.66 -17.19
C ASN A 277 -12.55 -32.13 -17.09
N GLY A 278 -13.23 -31.69 -16.02
CA GLY A 278 -13.69 -30.31 -15.91
C GLY A 278 -12.59 -29.25 -16.05
N ILE A 279 -11.36 -29.57 -15.62
CA ILE A 279 -10.17 -28.72 -15.79
C ILE A 279 -9.88 -28.45 -17.27
N ASP A 280 -10.01 -29.43 -18.16
CA ASP A 280 -9.74 -29.28 -19.61
C ASP A 280 -10.64 -28.20 -20.22
N ILE A 281 -11.89 -28.15 -19.77
CA ILE A 281 -12.93 -27.23 -20.23
C ILE A 281 -12.63 -25.80 -19.77
N ILE A 282 -12.35 -25.63 -18.47
CA ILE A 282 -12.01 -24.34 -17.87
C ILE A 282 -10.70 -23.80 -18.47
N THR A 283 -9.72 -24.68 -18.69
CA THR A 283 -8.45 -24.36 -19.38
C THR A 283 -8.70 -23.92 -20.82
N ALA A 284 -9.55 -24.62 -21.56
CA ALA A 284 -9.86 -24.31 -22.95
C ALA A 284 -10.67 -23.02 -23.11
N LEU A 285 -11.53 -22.64 -22.14
CA LEU A 285 -12.20 -21.32 -22.11
C LEU A 285 -11.18 -20.17 -22.04
N ILE A 286 -10.07 -20.36 -21.32
CA ILE A 286 -8.99 -19.37 -21.20
C ILE A 286 -8.10 -19.35 -22.45
N LEU A 287 -7.64 -20.52 -22.90
CA LEU A 287 -6.64 -20.62 -23.97
C LEU A 287 -7.19 -20.39 -25.38
N ASN A 288 -8.41 -20.86 -25.67
CA ASN A 288 -8.94 -20.82 -27.03
C ASN A 288 -9.59 -19.46 -27.37
N ASP A 289 -9.61 -19.13 -28.66
CA ASP A 289 -10.35 -17.98 -29.19
C ASP A 289 -11.81 -18.36 -29.49
N ILE A 290 -12.76 -17.75 -28.77
CA ILE A 290 -14.19 -18.05 -28.85
C ILE A 290 -14.82 -17.32 -30.05
N ASN A 291 -14.52 -17.78 -31.27
CA ASN A 291 -15.08 -17.23 -32.51
C ASN A 291 -16.36 -17.94 -32.93
N PRO A 292 -17.43 -17.23 -33.37
CA PRO A 292 -17.44 -15.82 -33.79
C PRO A 292 -17.75 -14.82 -32.66
N LEU A 293 -18.09 -15.26 -31.44
CA LEU A 293 -18.51 -14.38 -30.35
C LEU A 293 -17.50 -13.24 -30.08
N GLY A 294 -16.21 -13.56 -29.98
CA GLY A 294 -15.14 -12.59 -29.74
C GLY A 294 -14.96 -11.53 -30.84
N LYS A 295 -15.52 -11.71 -32.05
CA LYS A 295 -15.55 -10.65 -33.08
C LYS A 295 -16.72 -9.67 -32.92
N LYS A 296 -17.75 -10.03 -32.15
CA LYS A 296 -18.97 -9.23 -31.96
C LYS A 296 -19.09 -8.65 -30.56
N ARG A 297 -18.72 -9.43 -29.55
CA ARG A 297 -18.91 -9.20 -28.12
C ARG A 297 -17.69 -9.74 -27.37
N MET A 298 -16.57 -9.03 -27.49
CA MET A 298 -15.34 -9.38 -26.77
C MET A 298 -15.51 -9.22 -25.25
N ASP A 299 -16.32 -8.25 -24.82
CA ASP A 299 -16.74 -8.04 -23.44
C ASP A 299 -17.23 -9.34 -22.76
N LEU A 300 -18.14 -10.08 -23.41
CA LEU A 300 -18.68 -11.34 -22.89
C LEU A 300 -17.63 -12.47 -22.87
N VAL A 301 -16.66 -12.43 -23.79
CA VAL A 301 -15.55 -13.39 -23.83
C VAL A 301 -14.51 -13.10 -22.74
N LEU A 302 -14.25 -11.82 -22.46
CA LEU A 302 -13.38 -11.40 -21.36
C LEU A 302 -13.98 -11.76 -20.00
N GLU A 303 -15.29 -11.57 -19.82
CA GLU A 303 -16.03 -11.99 -18.63
C GLU A 303 -15.93 -13.51 -18.39
N LEU A 304 -16.13 -14.33 -19.45
CA LEU A 304 -15.91 -15.78 -19.40
C LEU A 304 -14.48 -16.15 -18.96
N LYS A 305 -13.46 -15.50 -19.56
CA LYS A 305 -12.05 -15.75 -19.22
C LYS A 305 -11.72 -15.31 -17.79
N ASN A 306 -12.33 -14.21 -17.32
CA ASN A 306 -12.21 -13.73 -15.95
C ASN A 306 -12.72 -14.79 -14.96
N ASN A 307 -13.98 -15.21 -15.11
CA ASN A 307 -14.62 -16.16 -14.21
C ASN A 307 -13.97 -17.56 -14.28
N ALA A 308 -13.52 -17.99 -15.46
CA ALA A 308 -12.72 -19.21 -15.59
C ALA A 308 -11.36 -19.12 -14.87
N SER A 309 -10.69 -17.96 -14.91
CA SER A 309 -9.43 -17.74 -14.18
C SER A 309 -9.63 -17.69 -12.66
N LYS A 310 -10.70 -17.03 -12.18
CA LYS A 310 -11.11 -17.03 -10.77
C LYS A 310 -11.35 -18.47 -10.26
N LEU A 311 -12.05 -19.30 -11.03
CA LEU A 311 -12.29 -20.70 -10.69
C LEU A 311 -11.00 -21.52 -10.57
N LEU A 312 -10.04 -21.37 -11.49
CA LEU A 312 -8.75 -22.06 -11.37
C LEU A 312 -7.92 -21.59 -10.17
N LEU A 313 -7.97 -20.31 -9.82
CA LEU A 313 -7.35 -19.78 -8.61
C LEU A 313 -8.00 -20.36 -7.34
N ALA A 314 -9.34 -20.41 -7.28
CA ALA A 314 -10.08 -21.01 -6.17
C ALA A 314 -9.81 -22.52 -5.98
N ILE A 315 -9.58 -23.26 -7.09
CA ILE A 315 -9.19 -24.69 -7.07
C ILE A 315 -7.79 -24.93 -6.46
N MET A 316 -6.93 -23.90 -6.44
CA MET A 316 -5.58 -23.93 -5.85
C MET A 316 -5.48 -23.18 -4.50
N GLU A 317 -6.56 -22.56 -4.04
CA GLU A 317 -6.57 -21.71 -2.85
C GLU A 317 -6.15 -22.47 -1.59
N SER A 318 -5.18 -21.91 -0.86
CA SER A 318 -4.64 -22.45 0.41
C SER A 318 -4.09 -23.89 0.33
N ARG A 319 -3.56 -24.31 -0.83
CA ARG A 319 -3.01 -25.67 -1.03
C ARG A 319 -1.53 -25.77 -0.68
N HIS A 320 -1.14 -26.89 -0.07
CA HIS A 320 0.25 -27.26 0.17
C HIS A 320 0.70 -28.44 -0.72
N ASP A 321 -0.23 -29.25 -1.22
CA ASP A 321 0.04 -30.28 -2.24
C ASP A 321 0.20 -29.66 -3.64
N SER A 322 0.93 -30.36 -4.51
CA SER A 322 1.07 -30.01 -5.93
C SER A 322 0.00 -30.65 -6.82
N GLU A 323 -0.89 -31.50 -6.28
CA GLU A 323 -1.71 -32.43 -7.08
C GLU A 323 -2.68 -31.71 -8.02
N ASN A 324 -3.34 -30.64 -7.55
CA ASN A 324 -4.22 -29.83 -8.40
C ASN A 324 -3.43 -28.97 -9.39
N ALA A 325 -2.29 -28.39 -8.98
CA ALA A 325 -1.45 -27.59 -9.85
C ALA A 325 -0.86 -28.43 -11.01
N GLU A 326 -0.44 -29.67 -10.72
CA GLU A 326 0.04 -30.62 -11.72
C GLU A 326 -1.05 -31.04 -12.72
N ARG A 327 -2.30 -31.26 -12.26
CA ARG A 327 -3.44 -31.53 -13.18
C ARG A 327 -3.76 -30.35 -14.08
N ILE A 328 -3.71 -29.11 -13.56
CA ILE A 328 -3.90 -27.91 -14.37
C ILE A 328 -2.76 -27.80 -15.39
N LEU A 329 -1.51 -27.96 -14.97
CA LEU A 329 -0.32 -27.91 -15.85
C LEU A 329 -0.27 -29.01 -16.91
N TYR A 330 -0.84 -30.19 -16.66
CA TYR A 330 -0.93 -31.27 -17.65
C TYR A 330 -1.80 -30.86 -18.84
N ASN A 331 -2.86 -30.10 -18.58
CA ASN A 331 -3.85 -29.66 -19.58
C ASN A 331 -3.57 -28.26 -20.15
N MET A 332 -2.86 -27.41 -19.41
CA MET A 332 -2.58 -26.02 -19.76
C MET A 332 -1.22 -25.86 -20.43
N ARG A 333 -1.22 -25.53 -21.73
CA ARG A 333 0.02 -25.32 -22.52
C ARG A 333 0.74 -24.03 -22.09
N PRO A 334 1.92 -24.10 -21.44
CA PRO A 334 2.53 -22.92 -20.80
C PRO A 334 2.84 -21.75 -21.74
N LYS A 335 3.21 -22.04 -22.99
CA LYS A 335 3.49 -21.02 -24.02
C LYS A 335 2.24 -20.25 -24.41
N GLU A 336 1.13 -20.95 -24.65
CA GLU A 336 -0.14 -20.32 -25.01
C GLU A 336 -0.73 -19.49 -23.88
N LEU A 337 -0.52 -19.92 -22.63
CA LEU A 337 -0.89 -19.13 -21.45
C LEU A 337 -0.20 -17.75 -21.45
N VAL A 338 1.11 -17.72 -21.74
CA VAL A 338 1.89 -16.47 -21.85
C VAL A 338 1.43 -15.63 -23.04
N GLU A 339 1.14 -16.24 -24.19
CA GLU A 339 0.59 -15.53 -25.35
C GLU A 339 -0.80 -14.93 -25.07
N VAL A 340 -1.67 -15.60 -24.31
CA VAL A 340 -2.97 -15.06 -23.89
C VAL A 340 -2.80 -13.86 -22.95
N ILE A 341 -1.84 -13.92 -22.00
CA ILE A 341 -1.51 -12.79 -21.12
C ILE A 341 -1.02 -11.59 -21.94
N LYS A 342 -0.09 -11.80 -22.89
CA LYS A 342 0.40 -10.75 -23.80
C LYS A 342 -0.73 -10.17 -24.66
N LYS A 343 -1.59 -11.02 -25.25
CA LYS A 343 -2.73 -10.61 -26.09
C LYS A 343 -3.75 -9.76 -25.33
N ALA A 344 -4.07 -10.13 -24.09
CA ALA A 344 -4.99 -9.37 -23.23
C ALA A 344 -4.42 -7.99 -22.85
N TYR A 345 -3.11 -7.89 -22.62
CA TYR A 345 -2.44 -6.61 -22.40
C TYR A 345 -2.53 -5.70 -23.62
N MET A 346 -2.17 -6.20 -24.82
CA MET A 346 -2.23 -5.39 -26.06
C MET A 346 -3.65 -4.93 -26.39
N GLN A 347 -4.68 -5.75 -26.13
CA GLN A 347 -6.09 -5.36 -26.29
C GLN A 347 -6.44 -4.16 -25.39
N GLY A 348 -5.99 -4.18 -24.13
CA GLY A 348 -6.17 -3.07 -23.18
C GLY A 348 -5.21 -1.89 -23.35
N GLU A 349 -4.34 -1.88 -24.37
CA GLU A 349 -3.66 -0.68 -24.84
C GLU A 349 -4.46 0.02 -25.95
N VAL A 350 -5.00 -0.73 -26.90
CA VAL A 350 -5.84 -0.17 -27.98
C VAL A 350 -7.07 0.54 -27.40
N GLU A 351 -7.78 -0.08 -26.44
CA GLU A 351 -8.92 0.54 -25.74
C GLU A 351 -8.54 1.83 -24.98
N PHE A 352 -7.29 1.96 -24.54
CA PHE A 352 -6.80 3.15 -23.82
C PHE A 352 -6.40 4.29 -24.77
N GLU A 353 -5.88 3.97 -25.97
CA GLU A 353 -5.53 4.98 -26.99
C GLU A 353 -6.77 5.60 -27.65
N ASP A 354 -7.85 4.84 -27.82
CA ASP A 354 -9.10 5.30 -28.44
C ASP A 354 -9.93 6.28 -27.56
N GLY A 355 -9.48 6.54 -26.32
CA GLY A 355 -9.95 7.68 -25.52
C GLY A 355 -11.31 7.50 -24.85
N GLU A 356 -11.87 6.29 -24.82
CA GLU A 356 -12.86 5.96 -23.81
C GLU A 356 -12.18 6.02 -22.44
N ASN A 357 -12.66 6.92 -21.57
CA ASN A 357 -12.23 6.93 -20.18
C ASN A 357 -12.74 5.65 -19.53
N GLY A 358 -11.92 4.61 -19.54
CA GLY A 358 -12.23 3.32 -18.93
C GLY A 358 -12.63 3.51 -17.47
N GLU A 359 -13.93 3.44 -17.21
CA GLU A 359 -14.38 2.91 -15.93
C GLU A 359 -13.86 1.47 -15.91
N ASP A 360 -12.88 1.19 -15.04
CA ASP A 360 -12.22 -0.10 -14.91
C ASP A 360 -13.23 -1.18 -14.51
N GLY A 361 -13.98 -1.68 -15.48
CA GLY A 361 -14.88 -2.81 -15.29
C GLY A 361 -14.09 -4.02 -14.82
N ALA A 362 -14.70 -4.84 -13.96
CA ALA A 362 -14.06 -6.04 -13.41
C ALA A 362 -13.57 -7.04 -14.49
N ALA A 363 -14.06 -6.90 -15.73
CA ALA A 363 -13.70 -7.70 -16.90
C ALA A 363 -12.90 -6.91 -17.98
N SER A 364 -12.24 -5.80 -17.65
CA SER A 364 -11.35 -5.11 -18.62
C SER A 364 -10.20 -6.02 -19.08
N PRO A 365 -9.67 -5.89 -20.32
CA PRO A 365 -8.63 -6.78 -20.83
C PRO A 365 -7.38 -6.81 -19.94
N ARG A 366 -7.02 -5.66 -19.35
CA ARG A 366 -5.90 -5.56 -18.39
C ARG A 366 -6.16 -6.39 -17.12
N ASN A 367 -7.35 -6.28 -16.53
CA ASN A 367 -7.73 -7.02 -15.32
C ASN A 367 -7.77 -8.54 -15.58
N VAL A 368 -8.35 -8.96 -16.70
CA VAL A 368 -8.39 -10.38 -17.10
C VAL A 368 -6.99 -10.94 -17.37
N GLY A 369 -6.15 -10.20 -18.10
CA GLY A 369 -4.74 -10.58 -18.32
C GLY A 369 -3.94 -10.66 -17.02
N HIS A 370 -4.23 -9.81 -16.03
CA HIS A 370 -3.60 -9.84 -14.70
C HIS A 370 -4.02 -11.08 -13.91
N ASN A 371 -5.30 -11.43 -13.89
CA ASN A 371 -5.80 -12.64 -13.21
C ASN A 371 -5.18 -13.92 -13.81
N ILE A 372 -5.03 -13.97 -15.15
CA ILE A 372 -4.34 -15.07 -15.84
C ILE A 372 -2.83 -15.05 -15.54
N TYR A 373 -2.20 -13.88 -15.39
CA TYR A 373 -0.80 -13.78 -14.94
C TYR A 373 -0.61 -14.28 -13.51
N ILE A 374 -1.51 -13.97 -12.57
CA ILE A 374 -1.45 -14.48 -11.19
C ILE A 374 -1.58 -16.01 -11.18
N LEU A 375 -2.51 -16.56 -11.96
CA LEU A 375 -2.64 -18.01 -12.16
C LEU A 375 -1.34 -18.62 -12.68
N ALA A 376 -0.75 -18.04 -13.74
CA ALA A 376 0.52 -18.49 -14.30
C ALA A 376 1.66 -18.41 -13.28
N HIS A 377 1.71 -17.34 -12.48
CA HIS A 377 2.72 -17.14 -11.43
C HIS A 377 2.61 -18.18 -10.31
N GLN A 378 1.41 -18.52 -9.87
CA GLN A 378 1.19 -19.59 -8.89
C GLN A 378 1.58 -20.97 -9.45
N LEU A 379 1.17 -21.29 -10.68
CA LEU A 379 1.54 -22.54 -11.36
C LEU A 379 3.06 -22.65 -11.62
N ALA A 380 3.75 -21.52 -11.85
CA ALA A 380 5.19 -21.48 -12.08
C ALA A 380 6.03 -22.02 -10.91
N ARG A 381 5.48 -22.03 -9.69
CA ARG A 381 6.12 -22.64 -8.51
C ARG A 381 6.35 -24.15 -8.69
N HIS A 382 5.50 -24.80 -9.49
CA HIS A 382 5.56 -26.23 -9.80
C HIS A 382 6.15 -26.51 -11.21
N ASN A 383 6.35 -25.49 -12.06
CA ASN A 383 6.87 -25.65 -13.42
C ASN A 383 8.00 -24.65 -13.75
N LYS A 384 9.24 -25.17 -13.87
CA LYS A 384 10.45 -24.40 -14.19
C LYS A 384 10.48 -23.81 -15.61
N GLU A 385 9.80 -24.41 -16.59
CA GLU A 385 9.68 -23.84 -17.94
C GLU A 385 8.84 -22.57 -17.87
N LEU A 386 7.66 -22.64 -17.23
CA LEU A 386 6.77 -21.49 -17.03
C LEU A 386 7.45 -20.39 -16.19
N GLN A 387 8.15 -20.76 -15.12
CA GLN A 387 8.94 -19.82 -14.31
C GLN A 387 10.02 -19.09 -15.11
N THR A 388 10.55 -19.71 -16.17
CA THR A 388 11.54 -19.08 -17.05
C THR A 388 10.86 -18.14 -18.06
N MET A 389 9.69 -18.51 -18.58
CA MET A 389 8.93 -17.70 -19.54
C MET A 389 8.23 -16.47 -18.94
N LEU A 390 7.96 -16.46 -17.63
CA LEU A 390 7.37 -15.31 -16.93
C LEU A 390 8.39 -14.25 -16.49
N LYS A 391 9.70 -14.48 -16.66
CA LYS A 391 10.74 -13.52 -16.29
C LYS A 391 10.85 -12.42 -17.36
N PRO A 392 10.63 -11.13 -17.02
CA PRO A 392 10.85 -10.04 -17.96
C PRO A 392 12.35 -9.90 -18.28
N GLY A 393 12.68 -9.67 -19.56
CA GLY A 393 14.06 -9.49 -20.03
C GLY A 393 14.51 -10.46 -21.13
N GLY A 394 13.58 -11.12 -21.82
CA GLY A 394 13.86 -11.81 -23.09
C GLY A 394 13.99 -10.80 -24.24
N GLN A 395 14.75 -11.15 -25.28
CA GLN A 395 14.84 -10.34 -26.51
C GLN A 395 13.62 -10.53 -27.43
N VAL A 396 12.41 -10.60 -26.86
CA VAL A 396 11.18 -10.99 -27.57
C VAL A 396 10.15 -9.86 -27.47
N GLU A 397 9.43 -9.60 -28.55
CA GLU A 397 8.32 -8.63 -28.56
C GLU A 397 7.25 -9.00 -27.50
N GLY A 398 6.63 -7.98 -26.90
CA GLY A 398 5.60 -8.14 -25.87
C GLY A 398 6.10 -8.43 -24.44
N ASP A 399 7.40 -8.26 -24.14
CA ASP A 399 7.92 -8.37 -22.76
C ASP A 399 7.43 -7.22 -21.85
N GLU A 400 7.02 -6.08 -22.41
CA GLU A 400 6.44 -4.94 -21.68
C GLU A 400 5.18 -5.33 -20.89
N ALA A 401 4.35 -6.24 -21.44
CA ALA A 401 3.19 -6.80 -20.75
C ALA A 401 3.60 -7.58 -19.49
N LEU A 402 4.67 -8.38 -19.57
CA LEU A 402 5.17 -9.17 -18.44
C LEU A 402 5.83 -8.27 -17.39
N GLU A 403 6.55 -7.22 -17.80
CA GLU A 403 7.09 -6.22 -16.88
C GLU A 403 5.96 -5.43 -16.18
N PHE A 404 4.90 -5.08 -16.91
CA PHE A 404 3.71 -4.43 -16.33
C PHE A 404 3.05 -5.33 -15.27
N TYR A 405 2.72 -6.58 -15.60
CA TYR A 405 2.05 -7.46 -14.62
C TYR A 405 2.96 -7.82 -13.45
N ALA A 406 4.26 -8.04 -13.67
CA ALA A 406 5.22 -8.27 -12.58
C ALA A 406 5.27 -7.08 -11.61
N LYS A 407 5.35 -5.84 -12.12
CA LYS A 407 5.41 -4.62 -11.32
C LYS A 407 4.14 -4.36 -10.48
N HIS A 408 2.97 -4.77 -10.97
CA HIS A 408 1.69 -4.58 -10.29
C HIS A 408 1.19 -5.86 -9.60
N THR A 409 2.00 -6.91 -9.50
CA THR A 409 1.70 -8.11 -8.69
C THR A 409 2.48 -8.04 -7.39
N ALA A 410 1.81 -8.29 -6.28
CA ALA A 410 2.44 -8.43 -4.97
C ALA A 410 2.15 -9.82 -4.39
N GLN A 411 3.10 -10.33 -3.62
CA GLN A 411 2.93 -11.53 -2.80
C GLN A 411 3.19 -11.21 -1.32
N ILE A 412 2.48 -11.89 -0.44
CA ILE A 412 2.65 -11.87 1.02
C ILE A 412 2.47 -13.27 1.61
N GLU A 413 2.99 -13.49 2.81
CA GLU A 413 2.71 -14.68 3.62
C GLU A 413 1.77 -14.31 4.77
N ILE A 414 0.76 -15.14 5.05
CA ILE A 414 -0.12 -14.94 6.21
C ILE A 414 -0.28 -16.22 7.03
N VAL A 415 -0.80 -16.05 8.24
CA VAL A 415 -1.05 -17.08 9.26
C VAL A 415 -2.56 -17.26 9.45
N ARG A 416 -3.08 -18.48 9.29
CA ARG A 416 -4.46 -18.82 9.70
C ARG A 416 -4.55 -19.20 11.18
N LEU A 417 -5.78 -19.27 11.71
CA LEU A 417 -6.05 -19.58 13.13
C LEU A 417 -5.49 -20.93 13.60
N ASP A 418 -5.42 -21.91 12.70
CA ASP A 418 -4.80 -23.23 12.91
C ASP A 418 -3.26 -23.20 12.91
N ARG A 419 -2.68 -22.01 12.73
CA ARG A 419 -1.25 -21.69 12.60
C ARG A 419 -0.59 -22.15 11.31
N THR A 420 -1.35 -22.64 10.32
CA THR A 420 -0.82 -22.86 8.97
C THR A 420 -0.34 -21.53 8.35
N MET A 421 0.61 -21.65 7.42
CA MET A 421 1.22 -20.53 6.71
C MET A 421 0.83 -20.64 5.24
N GLU A 422 0.21 -19.60 4.68
CA GLU A 422 -0.18 -19.56 3.27
C GLU A 422 0.43 -18.34 2.57
N GLN A 423 0.61 -18.45 1.25
CA GLN A 423 1.03 -17.32 0.42
C GLN A 423 -0.17 -16.80 -0.38
N ILE A 424 -0.37 -15.49 -0.35
CA ILE A 424 -1.36 -14.79 -1.17
C ILE A 424 -0.62 -14.02 -2.26
N VAL A 425 -1.10 -14.12 -3.50
CA VAL A 425 -0.62 -13.33 -4.64
C VAL A 425 -1.80 -12.51 -5.16
N PHE A 426 -1.64 -11.20 -5.28
CA PHE A 426 -2.74 -10.27 -5.57
C PHE A 426 -2.28 -9.06 -6.41
N PRO A 427 -3.20 -8.39 -7.15
CA PRO A 427 -2.89 -7.18 -7.89
C PRO A 427 -2.78 -5.98 -6.94
N VAL A 428 -1.72 -5.18 -7.10
CA VAL A 428 -1.50 -3.96 -6.31
C VAL A 428 -2.54 -2.90 -6.69
N PRO A 429 -3.36 -2.40 -5.74
CA PRO A 429 -4.35 -1.36 -6.06
C PRO A 429 -3.69 -0.10 -6.60
N SER A 430 -4.24 0.48 -7.68
CA SER A 430 -3.70 1.68 -8.34
C SER A 430 -3.54 2.90 -7.41
N ILE A 431 -4.35 2.98 -6.35
CA ILE A 431 -4.21 4.00 -5.30
C ILE A 431 -2.86 3.93 -4.55
N CYS A 432 -2.21 2.76 -4.52
CA CYS A 432 -0.93 2.57 -3.84
C CYS A 432 0.27 3.23 -4.56
N GLU A 433 0.14 3.54 -5.84
CA GLU A 433 1.16 4.28 -6.62
C GLU A 433 1.30 5.75 -6.21
N PHE A 434 0.31 6.28 -5.49
CA PHE A 434 0.32 7.67 -5.05
C PHE A 434 1.13 7.86 -3.75
N LEU A 435 1.62 6.79 -3.13
CA LEU A 435 2.46 6.85 -1.94
C LEU A 435 3.86 7.41 -2.23
N THR A 436 4.24 8.46 -1.53
CA THR A 436 5.51 9.16 -1.77
C THR A 436 6.73 8.35 -1.27
N LYS A 437 7.87 8.48 -1.97
CA LYS A 437 9.14 7.85 -1.54
C LYS A 437 9.63 8.39 -0.19
N GLU A 438 9.35 9.66 0.09
CA GLU A 438 9.67 10.32 1.36
C GLU A 438 8.89 9.70 2.52
N SER A 439 7.57 9.51 2.38
CA SER A 439 6.76 8.81 3.39
C SER A 439 7.18 7.35 3.58
N LYS A 440 7.56 6.63 2.51
CA LYS A 440 8.11 5.27 2.62
C LYS A 440 9.38 5.24 3.50
N LEU A 441 10.33 6.13 3.23
CA LEU A 441 11.56 6.25 4.02
C LEU A 441 11.28 6.69 5.47
N ARG A 442 10.39 7.68 5.66
CA ARG A 442 9.98 8.18 6.99
C ARG A 442 9.46 7.04 7.86
N ILE A 443 8.52 6.23 7.37
CA ILE A 443 7.96 5.09 8.10
C ILE A 443 9.04 4.04 8.38
N TYR A 444 9.87 3.68 7.40
CA TYR A 444 10.94 2.68 7.55
C TYR A 444 11.89 2.99 8.73
N TYR A 445 12.29 4.25 8.89
CA TYR A 445 13.20 4.69 9.96
C TYR A 445 12.51 5.06 11.28
N THR A 446 11.23 5.44 11.27
CA THR A 446 10.51 5.92 12.48
C THR A 446 9.54 4.90 13.09
N THR A 447 9.39 3.70 12.52
CA THR A 447 8.57 2.65 13.12
C THR A 447 9.27 2.05 14.33
N GLU A 448 8.64 2.12 15.50
CA GLU A 448 9.20 1.63 16.76
C GLU A 448 8.89 0.13 16.98
N ARG A 449 9.60 -0.50 17.92
CA ARG A 449 9.31 -1.88 18.35
C ARG A 449 8.41 -1.84 19.58
N ASP A 450 7.40 -2.70 19.60
CA ASP A 450 6.57 -2.95 20.77
C ASP A 450 7.33 -3.71 21.88
N GLU A 451 6.66 -3.96 23.02
CA GLU A 451 7.21 -4.71 24.15
C GLU A 451 7.59 -6.16 23.79
N GLN A 452 7.05 -6.70 22.70
CA GLN A 452 7.34 -8.03 22.17
C GLN A 452 8.48 -8.01 21.13
N GLY A 453 9.05 -6.84 20.83
CA GLY A 453 10.12 -6.64 19.85
C GLY A 453 9.65 -6.52 18.39
N SER A 454 8.34 -6.52 18.14
CA SER A 454 7.74 -6.44 16.80
C SER A 454 7.52 -5.00 16.36
N LYS A 455 7.66 -4.72 15.05
CA LYS A 455 7.35 -3.42 14.43
C LYS A 455 5.92 -3.34 13.87
N ILE A 456 5.20 -4.46 13.87
CA ILE A 456 3.92 -4.59 13.16
C ILE A 456 2.83 -3.71 13.77
N ASN A 457 2.79 -3.55 15.10
CA ASN A 457 1.73 -2.81 15.77
C ASN A 457 1.71 -1.32 15.37
N ASP A 458 2.84 -0.63 15.50
CA ASP A 458 2.99 0.79 15.09
C ASP A 458 2.79 0.96 13.57
N PHE A 459 3.33 0.04 12.75
CA PHE A 459 3.09 0.04 11.30
C PHE A 459 1.60 -0.08 10.94
N PHE A 460 0.87 -0.98 11.61
CA PHE A 460 -0.57 -1.18 11.38
C PHE A 460 -1.39 0.05 11.78
N LEU A 461 -1.09 0.68 12.92
CA LEU A 461 -1.74 1.92 13.34
C LEU A 461 -1.54 3.06 12.33
N ARG A 462 -0.36 3.16 11.71
CA ARG A 462 -0.05 4.15 10.67
C ARG A 462 -0.63 3.80 9.28
N SER A 463 -1.13 2.58 9.06
CA SER A 463 -1.64 2.15 7.74
C SER A 463 -2.83 2.99 7.25
N GLU A 464 -3.71 3.41 8.16
CA GLU A 464 -4.87 4.26 7.85
C GLU A 464 -4.45 5.68 7.45
N ASP A 465 -3.44 6.23 8.13
CA ASP A 465 -2.86 7.52 7.78
C ASP A 465 -2.21 7.51 6.39
N LEU A 466 -1.50 6.43 6.06
CA LEU A 466 -0.91 6.24 4.74
C LEU A 466 -1.97 6.10 3.65
N PHE A 467 -3.08 5.40 3.91
CA PHE A 467 -4.22 5.34 2.99
C PHE A 467 -4.85 6.72 2.75
N ASN A 468 -5.00 7.52 3.81
CA ASN A 468 -5.47 8.90 3.70
C ASN A 468 -4.48 9.79 2.94
N GLU A 469 -3.17 9.62 3.12
CA GLU A 469 -2.11 10.28 2.32
C GLU A 469 -2.24 9.91 0.84
N MET A 470 -2.42 8.63 0.50
CA MET A 470 -2.56 8.16 -0.89
C MET A 470 -3.81 8.74 -1.57
N ASN A 471 -4.96 8.73 -0.89
CA ASN A 471 -6.20 9.35 -1.36
C ASN A 471 -6.05 10.87 -1.55
N TRP A 472 -5.30 11.55 -0.68
CA TRP A 472 -4.98 12.96 -0.84
C TRP A 472 -4.04 13.20 -2.02
N GLN A 473 -2.98 12.40 -2.19
CA GLN A 473 -2.02 12.53 -3.30
C GLN A 473 -2.69 12.28 -4.67
N LYS A 474 -3.67 11.38 -4.78
CA LYS A 474 -4.51 11.22 -5.98
C LYS A 474 -5.29 12.51 -6.30
N LYS A 475 -5.94 13.13 -5.30
CA LYS A 475 -6.65 14.42 -5.46
C LYS A 475 -5.71 15.58 -5.78
N LEU A 476 -4.53 15.61 -5.16
CA LEU A 476 -3.51 16.64 -5.36
C LEU A 476 -2.96 16.63 -6.78
N ARG A 477 -2.68 15.46 -7.37
CA ARG A 477 -2.21 15.35 -8.76
C ARG A 477 -3.22 15.85 -9.80
N ALA A 478 -4.52 15.86 -9.49
CA ALA A 478 -5.54 16.50 -10.33
C ALA A 478 -5.43 18.05 -10.36
N GLN A 479 -4.66 18.66 -9.45
CA GLN A 479 -4.40 20.10 -9.40
C GLN A 479 -2.91 20.39 -9.72
N PRO A 480 -2.53 20.58 -11.00
CA PRO A 480 -1.12 20.59 -11.41
C PRO A 480 -0.28 21.69 -10.75
N VAL A 481 -0.85 22.87 -10.49
CA VAL A 481 -0.16 23.98 -9.82
C VAL A 481 0.15 23.65 -8.36
N LEU A 482 -0.82 23.13 -7.61
CA LEU A 482 -0.65 22.78 -6.21
C LEU A 482 0.30 21.58 -6.05
N TYR A 483 0.18 20.58 -6.93
CA TYR A 483 1.10 19.45 -6.99
C TYR A 483 2.55 19.88 -7.28
N TRP A 484 2.77 20.80 -8.23
CA TRP A 484 4.11 21.33 -8.50
C TRP A 484 4.71 22.05 -7.29
N CYS A 485 3.91 22.84 -6.57
CA CYS A 485 4.33 23.46 -5.31
C CYS A 485 4.69 22.41 -4.25
N ALA A 486 3.80 21.43 -4.00
CA ALA A 486 3.97 20.37 -2.99
C ALA A 486 5.19 19.47 -3.27
N ARG A 487 5.36 18.99 -4.51
CA ARG A 487 6.46 18.11 -4.93
C ARG A 487 7.84 18.72 -4.69
N ASN A 488 7.95 20.05 -4.75
CA ASN A 488 9.21 20.79 -4.63
C ASN A 488 9.46 21.34 -3.20
N MET A 489 8.86 20.76 -2.16
CA MET A 489 8.97 21.21 -0.75
C MET A 489 10.42 21.50 -0.29
N SER A 490 11.36 20.60 -0.59
CA SER A 490 12.77 20.73 -0.22
C SER A 490 13.49 21.89 -0.93
N PHE A 491 13.05 22.25 -2.15
CA PHE A 491 13.57 23.39 -2.91
C PHE A 491 13.13 24.72 -2.28
N TRP A 492 11.83 24.87 -1.97
CA TRP A 492 11.31 26.07 -1.30
C TRP A 492 11.94 26.30 0.08
N SER A 493 12.10 25.22 0.85
CA SER A 493 12.83 25.24 2.12
C SER A 493 14.27 25.74 1.92
N SER A 494 14.97 25.23 0.91
CA SER A 494 16.36 25.60 0.62
C SER A 494 16.50 27.04 0.13
N ILE A 495 15.54 27.58 -0.62
CA ILE A 495 15.51 29.02 -0.94
C ILE A 495 15.38 29.85 0.34
N SER A 496 14.43 29.52 1.23
CA SER A 496 14.18 30.30 2.45
C SER A 496 15.41 30.39 3.35
N PHE A 497 16.10 29.26 3.54
CA PHE A 497 17.34 29.22 4.32
C PHE A 497 18.48 30.01 3.68
N ASN A 498 18.70 29.88 2.36
CA ASN A 498 19.74 30.64 1.66
C ASN A 498 19.47 32.15 1.68
N LEU A 499 18.20 32.57 1.58
CA LEU A 499 17.81 33.97 1.74
C LEU A 499 18.05 34.46 3.18
N ALA A 500 17.70 33.66 4.19
CA ALA A 500 17.96 34.01 5.59
C ALA A 500 19.46 34.20 5.86
N VAL A 501 20.32 33.28 5.40
CA VAL A 501 21.79 33.42 5.51
C VAL A 501 22.28 34.68 4.80
N LEU A 502 21.83 34.92 3.56
CA LEU A 502 22.21 36.11 2.79
C LEU A 502 21.81 37.42 3.50
N MET A 503 20.57 37.53 3.96
CA MET A 503 20.08 38.74 4.65
C MET A 503 20.87 39.00 5.94
N ASN A 504 21.16 37.96 6.72
CA ASN A 504 21.97 38.11 7.93
C ASN A 504 23.41 38.53 7.66
N LEU A 505 24.04 38.00 6.60
CA LEU A 505 25.37 38.46 6.17
C LEU A 505 25.33 39.93 5.75
N LEU A 506 24.31 40.36 4.99
CA LEU A 506 24.15 41.76 4.60
C LEU A 506 23.91 42.70 5.79
N VAL A 507 23.12 42.29 6.78
CA VAL A 507 22.97 43.06 8.03
C VAL A 507 24.30 43.11 8.78
N ALA A 508 25.03 41.99 8.91
CA ALA A 508 26.30 41.93 9.64
C ALA A 508 27.42 42.79 9.03
N PHE A 509 27.49 42.90 7.69
CA PHE A 509 28.54 43.68 7.02
C PHE A 509 28.29 45.20 6.97
N PHE A 510 27.03 45.64 7.05
CA PHE A 510 26.66 47.02 6.71
C PHE A 510 25.82 47.73 7.79
N TYR A 511 25.56 47.10 8.94
CA TYR A 511 24.92 47.73 10.09
C TYR A 511 25.97 48.47 10.97
N PRO A 512 25.67 49.67 11.50
CA PRO A 512 24.45 50.45 11.31
C PRO A 512 24.41 51.10 9.92
N PHE A 513 23.23 51.17 9.30
CA PHE A 513 23.05 51.67 7.93
C PHE A 513 23.30 53.20 7.75
N LYS A 514 23.86 53.88 8.76
CA LYS A 514 24.24 55.29 8.72
C LYS A 514 25.53 55.45 7.91
N GLY A 515 25.43 56.09 6.74
CA GLY A 515 26.58 56.43 5.89
C GLY A 515 26.49 55.92 4.46
N VAL A 516 25.71 54.87 4.19
CA VAL A 516 25.46 54.35 2.83
C VAL A 516 24.36 55.15 2.12
N ARG A 517 24.41 56.50 2.22
CA ARG A 517 23.56 57.40 1.43
C ARG A 517 24.25 57.74 0.11
N GLY A 518 23.82 57.10 -0.96
CA GLY A 518 23.89 57.69 -2.31
C GLY A 518 25.30 57.99 -2.87
N GLY A 519 26.33 57.27 -2.45
CA GLY A 519 27.58 57.23 -3.21
C GLY A 519 27.34 56.51 -4.52
N THR A 520 27.16 57.23 -5.62
CA THR A 520 27.16 56.63 -6.97
C THR A 520 28.47 55.87 -7.13
N LEU A 521 28.39 54.55 -7.30
CA LEU A 521 29.55 53.71 -7.54
C LEU A 521 30.37 54.32 -8.69
N GLU A 522 31.68 54.51 -8.50
CA GLU A 522 32.51 55.18 -9.52
C GLU A 522 32.28 54.55 -10.90
N PRO A 523 32.29 55.32 -12.00
CA PRO A 523 31.91 54.82 -13.32
C PRO A 523 32.62 53.52 -13.74
N HIS A 524 33.88 53.33 -13.32
CA HIS A 524 34.65 52.11 -13.55
C HIS A 524 34.06 50.88 -12.83
N TRP A 525 33.81 50.97 -11.52
CA TRP A 525 33.17 49.90 -10.75
C TRP A 525 31.73 49.65 -11.20
N SER A 526 31.00 50.71 -11.55
CA SER A 526 29.64 50.61 -12.09
C SER A 526 29.63 49.85 -13.42
N GLY A 527 30.57 50.15 -14.34
CA GLY A 527 30.74 49.45 -15.60
C GLY A 527 31.17 47.99 -15.41
N LEU A 528 32.08 47.71 -14.46
CA LEU A 528 32.54 46.37 -14.14
C LEU A 528 31.44 45.46 -13.57
N LEU A 529 30.50 46.01 -12.79
CA LEU A 529 29.29 45.26 -12.37
C LEU A 529 28.35 44.97 -13.55
N TRP A 530 28.19 45.91 -14.49
CA TRP A 530 27.39 45.67 -15.70
C TRP A 530 28.00 44.60 -16.61
N THR A 531 29.31 44.62 -16.84
CA THR A 531 29.98 43.58 -17.63
C THR A 531 29.91 42.23 -16.92
N ALA A 532 30.12 42.17 -15.60
CA ALA A 532 29.96 40.95 -14.81
C ALA A 532 28.52 40.37 -14.88
N MET A 533 27.49 41.22 -14.81
CA MET A 533 26.09 40.80 -14.93
C MET A 533 25.76 40.32 -16.35
N LEU A 534 26.24 40.99 -17.39
CA LEU A 534 26.02 40.57 -18.78
C LEU A 534 26.79 39.29 -19.14
N ILE A 535 28.03 39.13 -18.66
CA ILE A 535 28.82 37.90 -18.84
C ILE A 535 28.17 36.73 -18.10
N SER A 536 27.74 36.91 -16.85
CA SER A 536 27.05 35.84 -16.11
C SER A 536 25.69 35.48 -16.73
N LEU A 537 24.93 36.45 -17.24
CA LEU A 537 23.70 36.20 -18.00
C LEU A 537 23.97 35.41 -19.29
N ALA A 538 24.99 35.80 -20.07
CA ALA A 538 25.39 35.08 -21.28
C ALA A 538 25.85 33.65 -20.99
N ILE A 539 26.59 33.44 -19.88
CA ILE A 539 26.99 32.10 -19.42
C ILE A 539 25.76 31.27 -19.06
N VAL A 540 24.77 31.82 -18.34
CA VAL A 540 23.53 31.08 -17.98
C VAL A 540 22.71 30.69 -19.21
N ILE A 541 22.61 31.57 -20.21
CA ILE A 541 21.88 31.29 -21.46
C ILE A 541 22.60 30.24 -22.31
N ALA A 542 23.93 30.31 -22.42
CA ALA A 542 24.72 29.36 -23.22
C ALA A 542 24.90 28.00 -22.52
N LEU A 543 25.06 27.99 -21.20
CA LEU A 543 25.32 26.83 -20.36
C LEU A 543 24.65 27.02 -18.97
N PRO A 544 23.44 26.48 -18.72
CA PRO A 544 22.71 26.65 -17.47
C PRO A 544 23.32 25.85 -16.30
N LYS A 545 24.58 26.13 -15.96
CA LYS A 545 25.31 25.55 -14.84
C LYS A 545 24.97 26.28 -13.54
N PRO A 546 24.86 25.57 -12.40
CA PRO A 546 24.45 26.17 -11.12
C PRO A 546 25.38 27.30 -10.65
N HIS A 547 26.66 27.23 -10.98
CA HIS A 547 27.62 28.30 -10.69
C HIS A 547 27.33 29.61 -11.45
N GLY A 548 26.88 29.52 -12.72
CA GLY A 548 26.49 30.68 -13.51
C GLY A 548 25.26 31.39 -12.93
N ILE A 549 24.25 30.61 -12.53
CA ILE A 549 23.02 31.14 -11.90
C ILE A 549 23.35 31.83 -10.57
N ARG A 550 24.21 31.23 -9.74
CA ARG A 550 24.67 31.84 -8.48
C ARG A 550 25.46 33.13 -8.72
N ALA A 551 26.35 33.15 -9.73
CA ALA A 551 27.13 34.33 -10.08
C ALA A 551 26.23 35.48 -10.60
N LEU A 552 25.23 35.17 -11.43
CA LEU A 552 24.24 36.13 -11.90
C LEU A 552 23.47 36.73 -10.71
N ILE A 553 22.85 35.90 -9.86
CA ILE A 553 22.13 36.32 -8.66
C ILE A 553 23.00 37.22 -7.76
N ALA A 554 24.24 36.81 -7.48
CA ALA A 554 25.16 37.59 -6.66
C ALA A 554 25.50 38.96 -7.29
N SER A 555 25.75 39.00 -8.60
CA SER A 555 26.02 40.26 -9.32
C SER A 555 24.82 41.19 -9.34
N THR A 556 23.60 40.66 -9.47
CA THR A 556 22.35 41.43 -9.43
C THR A 556 22.07 41.99 -8.03
N ILE A 557 22.25 41.20 -6.98
CA ILE A 557 22.10 41.66 -5.59
C ILE A 557 23.13 42.75 -5.27
N LEU A 558 24.40 42.53 -5.63
CA LEU A 558 25.47 43.51 -5.42
C LEU A 558 25.18 44.82 -6.18
N ARG A 559 24.64 44.72 -7.40
CA ARG A 559 24.18 45.90 -8.16
C ARG A 559 23.05 46.64 -7.45
N LEU A 560 22.02 45.94 -6.98
CA LEU A 560 20.86 46.52 -6.29
C LEU A 560 21.28 47.28 -5.02
N ILE A 561 22.16 46.68 -4.20
CA ILE A 561 22.71 47.30 -2.98
C ILE A 561 23.34 48.67 -3.30
N PHE A 562 24.15 48.74 -4.36
CA PHE A 562 24.86 49.96 -4.73
C PHE A 562 24.05 50.95 -5.58
N SER A 563 23.00 50.53 -6.28
CA SER A 563 22.20 51.44 -7.12
C SER A 563 20.93 51.97 -6.44
N VAL A 564 20.27 51.16 -5.61
CA VAL A 564 19.03 51.52 -4.91
C VAL A 564 19.29 51.80 -3.42
N GLY A 565 20.39 51.28 -2.89
CA GLY A 565 20.71 51.30 -1.46
C GLY A 565 20.40 49.96 -0.80
N LEU A 566 21.05 49.72 0.34
CA LEU A 566 20.92 48.46 1.06
C LEU A 566 19.54 48.26 1.68
N GLN A 567 18.96 49.29 2.32
CA GLN A 567 17.70 49.17 3.05
C GLN A 567 16.52 48.78 2.12
N PRO A 568 16.32 49.38 0.93
CA PRO A 568 15.32 48.89 -0.03
C PRO A 568 15.61 47.47 -0.55
N THR A 569 16.90 47.10 -0.68
CA THR A 569 17.29 45.76 -1.13
C THR A 569 16.98 44.69 -0.08
N LEU A 570 17.23 44.99 1.22
CA LEU A 570 16.85 44.12 2.34
C LEU A 570 15.33 43.98 2.46
N PHE A 571 14.56 45.05 2.27
CA PHE A 571 13.10 44.99 2.24
C PHE A 571 12.59 44.06 1.11
N LEU A 572 13.15 44.16 -0.10
CA LEU A 572 12.80 43.30 -1.23
C LEU A 572 13.13 41.83 -0.97
N LEU A 573 14.32 41.53 -0.41
CA LEU A 573 14.73 40.16 -0.05
C LEU A 573 13.88 39.58 1.08
N GLY A 574 13.53 40.39 2.08
CA GLY A 574 12.63 40.01 3.18
C GLY A 574 11.23 39.69 2.70
N ALA A 575 10.63 40.56 1.88
CA ALA A 575 9.33 40.32 1.25
C ALA A 575 9.35 39.06 0.37
N PHE A 576 10.40 38.85 -0.42
CA PHE A 576 10.57 37.62 -1.21
C PHE A 576 10.67 36.37 -0.33
N ASN A 577 11.38 36.43 0.80
CA ASN A 577 11.46 35.32 1.75
C ASN A 577 10.11 35.01 2.42
N VAL A 578 9.31 36.04 2.76
CA VAL A 578 7.93 35.86 3.26
C VAL A 578 7.06 35.15 2.21
N CYS A 579 7.05 35.63 0.97
CA CYS A 579 6.31 34.99 -0.13
C CYS A 579 6.76 33.54 -0.36
N ASN A 580 8.07 33.29 -0.38
CA ASN A 580 8.64 31.95 -0.50
C ASN A 580 8.23 31.04 0.66
N LYS A 581 8.18 31.55 1.90
CA LYS A 581 7.76 30.77 3.08
C LYS A 581 6.26 30.47 3.08
N ILE A 582 5.42 31.36 2.53
CA ILE A 582 3.99 31.09 2.31
C ILE A 582 3.82 29.96 1.27
N ILE A 583 4.56 29.99 0.16
CA ILE A 583 4.56 28.91 -0.84
C ILE A 583 5.04 27.59 -0.22
N PHE A 584 6.10 27.63 0.60
CA PHE A 584 6.57 26.47 1.36
C PHE A 584 5.51 25.93 2.33
N LEU A 585 4.77 26.79 3.04
CA LEU A 585 3.72 26.34 3.96
C LEU A 585 2.57 25.66 3.21
N MET A 586 2.14 26.22 2.06
CA MET A 586 1.15 25.58 1.18
C MET A 586 1.67 24.26 0.59
N SER A 587 2.97 24.19 0.28
CA SER A 587 3.67 22.98 -0.18
C SER A 587 3.69 21.89 0.90
N PHE A 588 4.03 22.24 2.15
CA PHE A 588 4.07 21.33 3.30
C PHE A 588 2.68 20.76 3.63
N VAL A 589 1.68 21.63 3.84
CA VAL A 589 0.29 21.20 4.12
C VAL A 589 -0.29 20.41 2.93
N GLY A 590 0.09 20.79 1.70
CA GLY A 590 -0.24 20.06 0.48
C GLY A 590 0.43 18.69 0.35
N ASN A 591 1.66 18.49 0.84
CA ASN A 591 2.35 17.20 0.76
C ASN A 591 1.87 16.22 1.85
N CYS A 592 1.72 16.71 3.09
CA CYS A 592 1.32 15.93 4.25
C CYS A 592 -0.19 15.66 4.35
N GLY A 593 -1.01 16.29 3.50
CA GLY A 593 -2.46 16.08 3.45
C GLY A 593 -3.22 16.54 4.70
N THR A 594 -2.61 17.37 5.56
CA THR A 594 -3.17 17.75 6.88
C THR A 594 -4.48 18.53 6.80
N PHE A 595 -4.88 19.00 5.61
CA PHE A 595 -6.25 19.49 5.34
C PHE A 595 -7.34 18.46 5.64
N THR A 596 -7.12 17.16 5.40
CA THR A 596 -8.15 16.10 5.57
C THR A 596 -8.41 15.77 7.05
N ARG A 597 -7.40 15.90 7.90
CA ARG A 597 -7.46 15.66 9.36
C ARG A 597 -8.16 16.79 10.14
N GLY A 598 -8.48 17.91 9.48
CA GLY A 598 -9.18 19.05 10.06
C GLY A 598 -8.28 20.00 10.87
N TYR A 599 -8.76 21.24 11.03
CA TYR A 599 -7.98 22.36 11.56
C TYR A 599 -7.44 22.14 12.99
N ARG A 600 -8.19 21.44 13.85
CA ARG A 600 -7.75 21.14 15.23
C ARG A 600 -6.50 20.27 15.27
N ALA A 601 -6.39 19.28 14.39
CA ALA A 601 -5.20 18.43 14.29
C ALA A 601 -3.99 19.22 13.77
N MET A 602 -4.20 20.11 12.79
CA MET A 602 -3.16 20.97 12.23
C MET A 602 -2.54 21.93 13.26
N VAL A 603 -3.34 22.50 14.16
CA VAL A 603 -2.84 23.41 15.22
C VAL A 603 -2.12 22.66 16.35
N LEU A 604 -2.37 21.36 16.53
CA LEU A 604 -1.66 20.51 17.49
C LEU A 604 -0.33 19.96 16.94
N ASP A 605 -0.09 20.09 15.63
CA ASP A 605 1.13 19.63 14.98
C ASP A 605 2.31 20.60 15.24
N VAL A 606 3.35 20.09 15.90
CA VAL A 606 4.54 20.85 16.29
C VAL A 606 5.35 21.30 15.06
N GLU A 607 5.38 20.52 13.97
CA GLU A 607 6.09 20.89 12.75
C GLU A 607 5.39 22.07 12.04
N PHE A 608 4.06 22.04 11.99
CA PHE A 608 3.26 23.15 11.49
C PHE A 608 3.44 24.42 12.32
N LEU A 609 3.39 24.32 13.66
CA LEU A 609 3.63 25.44 14.56
C LEU A 609 5.04 26.04 14.41
N TYR A 610 6.08 25.21 14.24
CA TYR A 610 7.44 25.66 13.95
C TYR A 610 7.52 26.47 12.65
N HIS A 611 6.87 26.00 11.59
CA HIS A 611 6.86 26.71 10.30
C HIS A 611 6.01 27.99 10.31
N LEU A 612 4.93 28.03 11.10
CA LEU A 612 4.13 29.24 11.36
C LEU A 612 4.93 30.29 12.16
N LEU A 613 5.66 29.86 13.20
CA LEU A 613 6.55 30.74 13.97
C LEU A 613 7.67 31.32 13.09
N TYR A 614 8.28 30.50 12.23
CA TYR A 614 9.29 30.96 11.27
C TYR A 614 8.70 32.04 10.33
N LEU A 615 7.47 31.87 9.84
CA LEU A 615 6.79 32.88 9.01
C LEU A 615 6.54 34.18 9.79
N LEU A 616 6.14 34.10 11.07
CA LEU A 616 5.99 35.26 11.94
C LEU A 616 7.32 36.01 12.11
N ILE A 617 8.43 35.29 12.33
CA ILE A 617 9.76 35.90 12.47
C ILE A 617 10.21 36.57 11.16
N CYS A 618 9.94 35.96 10.00
CA CYS A 618 10.17 36.62 8.70
C CYS A 618 9.39 37.93 8.57
N ALA A 619 8.13 37.99 9.03
CA ALA A 619 7.33 39.20 9.01
C ALA A 619 7.84 40.26 10.01
N MET A 620 8.27 39.87 11.22
CA MET A 620 8.89 40.79 12.18
C MET A 620 10.21 41.36 11.66
N GLY A 621 11.00 40.59 10.92
CA GLY A 621 12.20 41.07 10.23
C GLY A 621 11.94 42.11 9.15
N LEU A 622 10.74 42.09 8.56
CA LEU A 622 10.33 43.03 7.51
C LEU A 622 9.65 44.30 8.06
N PHE A 623 8.85 44.18 9.12
CA PHE A 623 8.00 45.26 9.63
C PHE A 623 8.44 45.88 10.97
N VAL A 624 9.31 45.21 11.74
CA VAL A 624 9.72 45.67 13.08
C VAL A 624 11.20 46.08 13.12
N HIS A 625 12.12 45.14 12.86
CA HIS A 625 13.56 45.41 12.85
C HIS A 625 14.35 44.28 12.17
N GLU A 626 15.40 44.60 11.44
CA GLU A 626 16.18 43.64 10.64
C GLU A 626 16.86 42.55 11.50
N PHE A 627 17.10 42.82 12.79
CA PHE A 627 17.67 41.84 13.72
C PHE A 627 16.82 40.59 13.94
N PHE A 628 15.51 40.62 13.68
CA PHE A 628 14.69 39.40 13.75
C PHE A 628 15.11 38.35 12.71
N TYR A 629 15.80 38.73 11.63
CA TYR A 629 16.38 37.76 10.70
C TYR A 629 17.42 36.84 11.36
N SER A 630 18.08 37.25 12.45
CA SER A 630 19.07 36.42 13.16
C SER A 630 18.46 35.14 13.71
N LEU A 631 17.21 35.18 14.18
CA LEU A 631 16.48 34.03 14.69
C LEU A 631 16.17 32.99 13.60
N LEU A 632 16.13 33.39 12.32
CA LEU A 632 15.92 32.46 11.21
C LEU A 632 17.12 31.53 10.97
N LEU A 633 18.31 31.88 11.47
CA LEU A 633 19.51 31.04 11.36
C LEU A 633 19.42 29.75 12.19
N PHE A 634 18.58 29.72 13.22
CA PHE A 634 18.33 28.51 14.02
C PHE A 634 17.70 27.37 13.20
N ASP A 635 17.13 27.63 12.03
CA ASP A 635 16.65 26.60 11.10
C ASP A 635 17.77 25.64 10.64
N LEU A 636 19.04 26.06 10.74
CA LEU A 636 20.19 25.17 10.55
C LEU A 636 20.12 23.93 11.47
N VAL A 637 19.65 24.07 12.71
CA VAL A 637 19.53 22.98 13.69
C VAL A 637 18.42 22.00 13.29
N TYR A 638 17.33 22.48 12.70
CA TYR A 638 16.23 21.63 12.22
C TYR A 638 16.60 20.85 10.95
N ARG A 639 17.36 21.48 10.05
CA ARG A 639 17.77 20.90 8.76
C ARG A 639 18.84 19.82 8.88
N GLU A 640 19.71 19.91 9.89
CA GLU A 640 20.91 19.08 10.00
C GLU A 640 20.78 18.09 11.17
N GLU A 641 20.58 16.80 10.85
CA GLU A 641 20.33 15.75 11.85
C GLU A 641 21.46 15.64 12.88
N THR A 642 22.71 15.90 12.47
CA THR A 642 23.87 15.86 13.38
C THR A 642 23.80 16.94 14.45
N LEU A 643 23.41 18.17 14.10
CA LEU A 643 23.21 19.27 15.06
C LEU A 643 21.98 19.02 15.94
N LEU A 644 20.89 18.51 15.38
CA LEU A 644 19.71 18.14 16.16
C LEU A 644 20.06 17.10 17.24
N ASN A 645 20.91 16.12 16.91
CA ASN A 645 21.37 15.10 17.86
C ASN A 645 22.29 15.68 18.97
N VAL A 646 23.06 16.74 18.69
CA VAL A 646 23.81 17.50 19.71
C VAL A 646 22.86 18.26 20.65
N ILE A 647 21.76 18.83 20.15
CA ILE A 647 20.74 19.45 21.02
C ILE A 647 19.97 18.38 21.82
N LYS A 648 19.78 17.18 21.26
CA LYS A 648 19.15 16.05 21.97
C LYS A 648 19.98 15.52 23.14
N SER A 649 21.32 15.57 23.11
CA SER A 649 22.12 15.13 24.26
C SER A 649 21.87 16.00 25.50
N VAL A 650 21.75 17.32 25.31
CA VAL A 650 21.42 18.26 26.40
C VAL A 650 19.95 18.14 26.83
N THR A 651 19.01 18.00 25.89
CA THR A 651 17.57 18.01 26.23
C THR A 651 17.06 16.69 26.81
N ARG A 652 17.58 15.53 26.39
CA ARG A 652 17.11 14.20 26.85
C ARG A 652 17.25 14.01 28.36
N ASN A 653 18.44 14.27 28.92
CA ASN A 653 18.66 14.25 30.37
C ASN A 653 18.69 15.66 30.98
N GLY A 654 17.97 16.62 30.39
CA GLY A 654 17.93 18.02 30.83
C GLY A 654 17.54 18.20 32.30
N ARG A 655 16.71 17.30 32.85
CA ARG A 655 16.37 17.27 34.28
C ARG A 655 17.60 17.09 35.17
N SER A 656 18.54 16.22 34.79
CA SER A 656 19.77 15.95 35.53
C SER A 656 20.75 17.13 35.45
N ILE A 657 20.82 17.79 34.28
CA ILE A 657 21.61 19.00 34.08
C ILE A 657 21.06 20.15 34.95
N ILE A 658 19.74 20.38 34.94
CA ILE A 658 19.09 21.39 35.78
C ILE A 658 19.31 21.10 37.27
N LEU A 659 19.16 19.85 37.71
CA LEU A 659 19.41 19.48 39.11
C LEU A 659 20.88 19.72 39.52
N THR A 660 21.83 19.47 38.62
CA THR A 660 23.25 19.74 38.85
C THR A 660 23.55 21.25 38.89
N ALA A 661 22.90 22.04 38.04
CA ALA A 661 23.00 23.51 38.08
C ALA A 661 22.38 24.10 39.37
N VAL A 662 21.28 23.51 39.88
CA VAL A 662 20.72 23.86 41.19
C VAL A 662 21.67 23.49 42.33
N LEU A 663 22.35 22.33 42.27
CA LEU A 663 23.41 21.98 43.22
C LEU A 663 24.58 22.97 43.17
N ALA A 664 25.00 23.41 41.97
CA ALA A 664 26.01 24.45 41.78
C ALA A 664 25.60 25.77 42.46
N LEU A 665 24.34 26.20 42.25
CA LEU A 665 23.79 27.41 42.86
C LEU A 665 23.73 27.31 44.39
N ILE A 666 23.36 26.15 44.95
CA ILE A 666 23.35 25.91 46.40
C ILE A 666 24.78 25.98 46.97
N LEU A 667 25.76 25.39 46.30
CA LEU A 667 27.16 25.44 46.74
C LEU A 667 27.71 26.87 46.66
N VAL A 668 27.49 27.58 45.54
CA VAL A 668 27.84 29.00 45.40
C VAL A 668 27.20 29.82 46.52
N TYR A 669 25.91 29.61 46.83
CA TYR A 669 25.22 30.28 47.94
C TYR A 669 25.90 30.03 49.30
N LEU A 670 26.28 28.79 49.61
CA LEU A 670 26.99 28.45 50.85
C LEU A 670 28.38 29.12 50.92
N PHE A 671 29.15 29.09 49.84
CA PHE A 671 30.44 29.79 49.77
C PHE A 671 30.26 31.32 49.90
N SER A 672 29.22 31.91 49.31
CA SER A 672 28.90 33.33 49.45
C SER A 672 28.52 33.73 50.87
N ILE A 673 27.86 32.86 51.67
CA ILE A 673 27.64 33.12 53.10
C ILE A 673 28.98 33.17 53.85
N VAL A 674 29.87 32.21 53.61
CA VAL A 674 31.20 32.18 54.24
C VAL A 674 32.04 33.40 53.82
N GLY A 675 32.01 33.76 52.54
CA GLY A 675 32.62 34.98 52.00
C GLY A 675 32.08 36.25 52.66
N TYR A 676 30.75 36.37 52.80
CA TYR A 676 30.09 37.51 53.42
C TYR A 676 30.41 37.68 54.92
N LEU A 677 30.55 36.57 55.66
CA LEU A 677 30.80 36.59 57.09
C LEU A 677 32.28 36.79 57.45
N PHE A 678 33.21 36.25 56.67
CA PHE A 678 34.64 36.20 57.04
C PHE A 678 35.58 36.96 56.09
N PHE A 679 35.20 37.18 54.83
CA PHE A 679 36.07 37.77 53.79
C PHE A 679 35.44 38.99 53.10
N LYS A 680 34.46 39.65 53.75
CA LYS A 680 33.66 40.73 53.17
C LYS A 680 34.51 41.85 52.54
N ASP A 681 35.56 42.27 53.24
CA ASP A 681 36.44 43.37 52.83
C ASP A 681 37.43 42.99 51.71
N ASP A 682 37.60 41.70 51.38
CA ASP A 682 38.47 41.24 50.29
C ASP A 682 37.76 41.24 48.91
N PHE A 683 36.43 41.39 48.88
CA PHE A 683 35.60 41.51 47.66
C PHE A 683 35.68 42.92 47.04
N ILE A 684 36.87 43.27 46.57
CA ILE A 684 37.15 44.53 45.86
C ILE A 684 37.35 44.20 44.38
N LEU A 685 36.46 44.69 43.53
CA LEU A 685 36.56 44.56 42.08
C LEU A 685 37.09 45.88 41.49
N GLU A 686 37.92 45.78 40.45
CA GLU A 686 38.29 46.94 39.63
C GLU A 686 37.18 47.22 38.62
N VAL A 687 36.71 48.47 38.54
CA VAL A 687 35.50 48.88 37.79
C VAL A 687 35.76 50.19 37.04
N ASP A 688 35.63 50.14 35.71
CA ASP A 688 35.64 51.33 34.85
C ASP A 688 34.34 52.13 35.04
N ARG A 689 34.41 53.30 35.69
CA ARG A 689 33.23 54.17 35.88
C ARG A 689 32.85 54.89 34.58
N LEU A 690 31.59 54.77 34.18
CA LEU A 690 31.03 55.54 33.06
C LEU A 690 30.92 57.04 33.44
N PRO A 691 31.29 57.97 32.54
CA PRO A 691 31.16 59.40 32.80
C PRO A 691 29.69 59.84 32.88
N ASN A 692 29.34 60.60 33.93
CA ASN A 692 27.98 61.09 34.16
C ASN A 692 27.64 62.30 33.26
N GLU A 693 26.91 62.09 32.15
CA GLU A 693 26.33 63.18 31.34
C GLU A 693 25.11 63.88 31.99
N THR A 694 24.95 63.81 33.31
CA THR A 694 23.83 64.46 34.05
C THR A 694 24.24 65.68 34.87
N ALA A 695 25.50 66.12 34.79
CA ALA A 695 25.99 67.35 35.41
C ALA A 695 26.23 68.46 34.36
N LEU A 696 25.15 69.09 33.90
CA LEU A 696 25.20 70.33 33.10
C LEU A 696 25.61 71.52 33.98
N PRO A 697 26.58 72.36 33.57
CA PRO A 697 26.61 73.77 33.92
C PRO A 697 25.49 74.51 33.17
N GLU A 698 24.91 75.53 33.80
CA GLU A 698 23.77 76.27 33.26
C GLU A 698 24.11 77.09 31.99
N ALA A 699 23.69 76.62 30.82
CA ALA A 699 23.36 77.46 29.66
C ALA A 699 22.38 76.71 28.75
N SER A 700 21.14 77.17 28.68
CA SER A 700 20.12 76.60 27.81
C SER A 700 20.27 77.10 26.38
N GLU A 701 20.40 76.21 25.40
CA GLU A 701 19.75 76.38 24.10
C GLU A 701 19.57 75.04 23.39
N SER A 702 18.37 74.81 22.85
CA SER A 702 17.96 73.51 22.32
C SER A 702 18.40 73.32 20.86
N LEU A 703 19.07 72.20 20.56
CA LEU A 703 19.30 71.72 19.19
C LEU A 703 18.01 71.12 18.57
N ALA A 704 16.93 71.89 18.61
CA ALA A 704 15.63 71.61 18.00
C ALA A 704 15.27 72.67 16.93
N SER A 705 16.19 73.60 16.63
CA SER A 705 16.01 74.73 15.72
C SER A 705 16.82 74.64 14.42
N GLU A 706 17.61 73.57 14.20
CA GLU A 706 18.36 73.34 12.95
C GLU A 706 17.44 72.82 11.80
N PHE A 707 16.27 73.45 11.64
CA PHE A 707 15.30 73.16 10.58
C PHE A 707 14.68 74.39 9.92
N LEU A 708 15.02 75.61 10.35
CA LEU A 708 14.57 76.85 9.71
C LEU A 708 15.69 77.91 9.65
N TYR A 709 15.76 78.55 8.48
CA TYR A 709 16.63 79.67 8.10
C TYR A 709 18.13 79.39 7.89
N SER A 710 18.43 79.16 6.60
CA SER A 710 19.62 79.68 5.94
C SER A 710 19.77 81.20 6.15
N ASP A 711 21.04 81.62 6.09
CA ASP A 711 21.54 82.93 5.63
C ASP A 711 21.85 84.03 6.67
N VAL A 712 22.92 84.78 6.36
CA VAL A 712 23.42 86.04 6.95
C VAL A 712 24.00 86.02 8.37
N CYS A 713 25.33 85.83 8.46
CA CYS A 713 26.16 86.64 9.37
C CYS A 713 26.78 87.79 8.58
N ARG A 714 26.48 89.04 8.97
CA ARG A 714 27.05 90.25 8.37
C ARG A 714 28.20 90.80 9.23
N VAL A 715 29.11 91.51 8.56
CA VAL A 715 30.41 92.01 9.06
C VAL A 715 30.25 93.18 10.06
N GLU A 716 31.37 93.53 10.72
CA GLU A 716 31.63 94.69 11.63
C GLU A 716 31.41 94.37 13.11
N THR A 717 32.32 94.63 14.06
CA THR A 717 33.71 95.18 14.10
C THR A 717 34.36 94.53 15.33
N GLY A 718 35.63 94.10 15.38
CA GLY A 718 36.83 94.88 15.13
C GLY A 718 37.48 95.32 16.46
N GLU A 719 38.25 94.45 17.13
CA GLU A 719 39.48 94.85 17.85
C GLU A 719 40.41 93.67 18.25
N ASN A 720 41.70 93.92 18.07
CA ASN A 720 42.91 93.14 18.35
C ASN A 720 43.17 92.98 19.88
N CYS A 721 44.08 92.16 20.44
CA CYS A 721 45.01 91.11 19.98
C CYS A 721 45.65 90.42 21.22
N SER A 722 46.58 89.49 20.97
CA SER A 722 47.77 89.18 21.80
C SER A 722 47.65 88.07 22.85
N SER A 723 48.33 86.95 22.57
CA SER A 723 48.89 86.05 23.59
C SER A 723 50.02 86.74 24.36
N PRO A 724 50.19 86.38 25.64
CA PRO A 724 51.47 85.77 26.01
C PRO A 724 51.34 84.64 27.06
N ALA A 725 52.13 83.58 26.89
CA ALA A 725 52.58 82.74 28.02
C ALA A 725 53.56 83.57 28.90
N PRO A 726 53.83 83.28 30.20
CA PRO A 726 53.87 81.93 30.78
C PRO A 726 53.43 81.77 32.26
N LYS A 727 53.33 80.51 32.73
CA LYS A 727 54.13 79.94 33.85
C LYS A 727 53.62 78.56 34.27
N GLU A 728 54.56 77.63 34.52
CA GLU A 728 54.29 76.42 35.30
C GLU A 728 54.17 76.77 36.78
N GLU A 729 53.05 76.40 37.41
CA GLU A 729 53.02 76.10 38.85
C GLU A 729 52.41 74.70 39.02
N ARG A 730 53.21 73.78 39.58
CA ARG A 730 52.77 72.41 39.86
C ARG A 730 51.88 72.43 41.11
N ILE A 731 50.59 72.17 40.92
CA ILE A 731 49.72 71.70 41.99
C ILE A 731 49.85 70.16 42.04
N PRO A 732 49.92 69.51 43.22
CA PRO A 732 50.11 68.07 43.30
C PRO A 732 48.97 67.28 42.65
N ALA A 733 49.30 66.18 41.99
CA ALA A 733 48.33 65.16 41.62
C ALA A 733 47.95 64.35 42.87
N GLU A 734 46.83 64.70 43.50
CA GLU A 734 46.20 63.87 44.52
C GLU A 734 45.05 63.05 43.89
N GLU A 735 45.06 61.75 44.18
CA GLU A 735 43.94 60.80 44.08
C GLU A 735 43.42 60.34 42.70
N THR A 736 44.23 59.52 42.01
CA THR A 736 43.73 58.43 41.14
C THR A 736 43.47 57.15 41.96
N GLU A 737 42.52 57.20 42.89
CA GLU A 737 42.13 56.07 43.78
C GLU A 737 40.59 55.95 43.86
N GLN A 738 39.90 55.79 42.71
CA GLN A 738 38.44 55.61 42.67
C GLN A 738 37.93 54.44 41.80
N ASP A 739 38.83 53.65 41.19
CA ASP A 739 38.46 52.59 40.24
C ASP A 739 38.22 51.22 40.91
N LYS A 740 37.99 51.20 42.24
CA LYS A 740 37.79 49.98 43.05
C LYS A 740 36.49 50.04 43.83
N GLU A 741 35.65 49.02 43.65
CA GLU A 741 34.32 48.94 44.26
C GLU A 741 34.14 47.68 45.12
N ARG A 742 33.45 47.82 46.26
CA ARG A 742 33.17 46.74 47.21
C ARG A 742 31.91 45.98 46.78
N THR A 743 32.06 44.75 46.32
CA THR A 743 30.98 43.99 45.65
C THR A 743 30.24 42.98 46.55
N CYS A 744 30.61 42.88 47.83
CA CYS A 744 30.00 41.97 48.82
C CYS A 744 29.37 42.74 50.01
N GLU A 745 28.83 43.95 49.80
CA GLU A 745 28.22 44.72 50.89
C GLU A 745 26.92 44.11 51.43
N THR A 746 26.16 43.46 50.54
CA THR A 746 24.97 42.65 50.85
C THR A 746 25.22 41.19 50.43
N LEU A 747 24.55 40.24 51.11
CA LEU A 747 24.66 38.82 50.77
C LEU A 747 24.21 38.54 49.32
N LEU A 748 23.18 39.24 48.82
CA LEU A 748 22.72 39.10 47.44
C LEU A 748 23.80 39.50 46.43
N MET A 749 24.43 40.66 46.61
CA MET A 749 25.55 41.08 45.74
C MET A 749 26.73 40.13 45.84
N CYS A 750 27.02 39.61 47.04
CA CYS A 750 28.06 38.59 47.21
C CYS A 750 27.76 37.29 46.45
N ILE A 751 26.50 36.82 46.44
CA ILE A 751 26.05 35.67 45.63
C ILE A 751 26.22 35.97 44.14
N VAL A 752 25.78 37.15 43.67
CA VAL A 752 25.90 37.55 42.26
C VAL A 752 27.37 37.64 41.82
N THR A 753 28.26 38.18 42.65
CA THR A 753 29.69 38.29 42.36
C THR A 753 30.36 36.92 42.30
N VAL A 754 30.12 36.04 43.28
CA VAL A 754 30.69 34.68 43.28
C VAL A 754 30.10 33.84 42.13
N LEU A 755 28.82 34.01 41.79
CA LEU A 755 28.19 33.31 40.66
C LEU A 755 28.73 33.79 39.31
N SER A 756 28.84 35.10 39.10
CA SER A 756 29.18 35.69 37.79
C SER A 756 30.68 35.72 37.52
N HIS A 757 31.49 36.14 38.50
CA HIS A 757 32.94 36.20 38.36
C HIS A 757 33.59 34.92 38.89
N GLY A 758 33.15 34.39 40.03
CA GLY A 758 33.76 33.19 40.63
C GLY A 758 33.59 31.91 39.80
N LEU A 759 32.50 31.72 39.04
CA LEU A 759 32.36 30.58 38.12
C LEU A 759 33.06 30.79 36.77
N ARG A 760 33.19 32.04 36.33
CA ARG A 760 33.67 32.38 34.97
C ARG A 760 35.19 32.62 34.92
N SER A 761 35.79 33.09 36.01
CA SER A 761 37.24 33.12 36.19
C SER A 761 37.77 31.70 36.36
N GLY A 762 38.69 31.28 35.49
CA GLY A 762 39.12 29.88 35.38
C GLY A 762 39.78 29.28 36.62
N GLY A 763 40.36 30.09 37.51
CA GLY A 763 40.89 29.67 38.81
C GLY A 763 39.88 29.74 39.97
N GLY A 764 38.63 30.11 39.70
CA GLY A 764 37.57 30.24 40.69
C GLY A 764 37.49 31.62 41.36
N VAL A 765 36.80 31.69 42.50
CA VAL A 765 36.58 32.94 43.25
C VAL A 765 37.88 33.60 43.76
N GLY A 766 38.95 32.84 43.94
CA GLY A 766 40.26 33.35 44.40
C GLY A 766 40.91 34.34 43.43
N ASP A 767 40.61 34.24 42.13
CA ASP A 767 41.09 35.19 41.11
C ASP A 767 40.34 36.54 41.14
N VAL A 768 39.15 36.57 41.74
CA VAL A 768 38.26 37.74 41.83
C VAL A 768 38.56 38.58 43.09
N LEU A 769 39.08 37.90 44.12
CA LEU A 769 39.34 38.46 45.43
C LEU A 769 40.76 39.06 45.52
N ARG A 770 40.95 40.02 46.42
CA ARG A 770 42.27 40.58 46.75
C ARG A 770 43.26 39.45 47.10
N LYS A 771 44.49 39.55 46.58
CA LYS A 771 45.61 38.68 46.95
C LYS A 771 46.06 39.00 48.40
N PRO A 772 45.97 38.07 49.37
CA PRO A 772 46.34 38.32 50.76
C PRO A 772 47.86 38.29 50.95
N SER A 773 48.36 39.07 51.91
CA SER A 773 49.76 39.01 52.35
C SER A 773 50.00 37.80 53.27
N LYS A 774 51.21 37.24 53.22
CA LYS A 774 51.69 36.13 54.07
C LYS A 774 51.62 36.42 55.58
N GLU A 775 51.50 37.69 55.97
CA GLU A 775 51.53 38.17 57.35
C GLU A 775 50.12 38.37 57.94
N GLU A 776 49.07 38.18 57.13
CA GLU A 776 47.67 38.32 57.55
C GLU A 776 47.18 37.10 58.34
N PRO A 777 46.46 37.27 59.46
CA PRO A 777 46.08 36.16 60.34
C PRO A 777 45.09 35.17 59.70
N LEU A 778 44.38 35.59 58.65
CA LEU A 778 43.41 34.76 57.91
C LEU A 778 43.99 34.15 56.63
N PHE A 779 45.29 34.35 56.32
CA PHE A 779 45.92 33.86 55.09
C PHE A 779 45.66 32.36 54.82
N ALA A 780 45.86 31.50 55.83
CA ALA A 780 45.64 30.06 55.69
C ALA A 780 44.16 29.70 55.45
N ALA A 781 43.23 30.39 56.14
CA ALA A 781 41.80 30.18 55.95
C ALA A 781 41.32 30.64 54.56
N ARG A 782 41.87 31.77 54.07
CA ARG A 782 41.62 32.33 52.74
C ARG A 782 42.07 31.35 51.63
N VAL A 783 43.28 30.79 51.74
CA VAL A 783 43.80 29.77 50.80
C VAL A 783 42.95 28.49 50.81
N ILE A 784 42.53 28.02 51.98
CA ILE A 784 41.65 26.83 52.09
C ILE A 784 40.28 27.10 51.43
N TYR A 785 39.70 28.28 51.64
CA TYR A 785 38.44 28.69 51.01
C TYR A 785 38.55 28.68 49.47
N ASP A 786 39.62 29.26 48.91
CA ASP A 786 39.83 29.31 47.45
C ASP A 786 40.01 27.90 46.85
N LEU A 787 40.82 27.05 47.48
CA LEU A 787 41.02 25.67 47.04
C LEU A 787 39.74 24.85 47.13
N LEU A 788 38.96 24.98 48.22
CA LEU A 788 37.69 24.27 48.37
C LEU A 788 36.66 24.72 47.32
N PHE A 789 36.57 26.03 47.03
CA PHE A 789 35.71 26.54 45.97
C PHE A 789 36.13 25.98 44.61
N PHE A 790 37.42 26.06 44.28
CA PHE A 790 37.97 25.56 43.02
C PHE A 790 37.71 24.05 42.83
N PHE A 791 38.04 23.21 43.82
CA PHE A 791 37.84 21.76 43.69
C PHE A 791 36.35 21.37 43.68
N MET A 792 35.52 21.93 44.56
CA MET A 792 34.12 21.51 44.66
C MET A 792 33.25 22.09 43.53
N VAL A 793 33.40 23.38 43.22
CA VAL A 793 32.49 24.07 42.30
C VAL A 793 32.98 23.99 40.85
N ILE A 794 34.28 24.25 40.61
CA ILE A 794 34.84 24.23 39.25
C ILE A 794 35.20 22.79 38.83
N ILE A 795 36.04 22.09 39.60
CA ILE A 795 36.54 20.77 39.18
C ILE A 795 35.49 19.67 39.29
N ILE A 796 34.65 19.63 40.33
CA ILE A 796 33.64 18.59 40.48
C ILE A 796 32.34 18.98 39.77
N VAL A 797 31.67 20.06 40.19
CA VAL A 797 30.28 20.32 39.74
C VAL A 797 30.20 20.74 38.27
N LEU A 798 31.06 21.63 37.78
CA LEU A 798 31.03 22.05 36.37
C LEU A 798 31.38 20.89 35.42
N ASN A 799 32.36 20.05 35.78
CA ASN A 799 32.70 18.85 35.00
C ASN A 799 31.64 17.75 35.12
N LEU A 800 30.85 17.69 36.20
CA LEU A 800 29.70 16.76 36.28
C LEU A 800 28.63 17.11 35.22
N ILE A 801 28.38 18.41 34.98
CA ILE A 801 27.49 18.85 33.89
C ILE A 801 28.01 18.36 32.53
N PHE A 802 29.30 18.56 32.25
CA PHE A 802 29.91 18.05 31.01
C PHE A 802 29.89 16.52 30.93
N GLY A 803 30.11 15.82 32.05
CA GLY A 803 30.04 14.35 32.13
C GLY A 803 28.67 13.80 31.72
N VAL A 804 27.58 14.39 32.24
CA VAL A 804 26.20 14.01 31.86
C VAL A 804 25.93 14.26 30.36
N ILE A 805 26.51 15.31 29.77
CA ILE A 805 26.36 15.63 28.34
C ILE A 805 27.17 14.65 27.45
N ILE A 806 28.33 14.17 27.92
CA ILE A 806 29.12 13.16 27.20
C ILE A 806 28.45 11.78 27.26
N ASP A 807 27.93 11.40 28.43
CA ASP A 807 27.21 10.15 28.67
C ASP A 807 25.94 10.05 27.79
N THR A 808 25.11 11.09 27.79
CA THR A 808 23.93 11.17 26.89
C THR A 808 24.27 11.12 25.41
N PHE A 809 25.43 11.65 25.01
CA PHE A 809 25.88 11.58 23.61
C PHE A 809 26.34 10.16 23.24
N ALA A 810 26.99 9.45 24.16
CA ALA A 810 27.35 8.04 24.00
C ALA A 810 26.10 7.15 23.91
N ASP A 811 25.09 7.39 24.75
CA ASP A 811 23.79 6.72 24.70
C ASP A 811 23.08 6.93 23.35
N LEU A 812 22.93 8.19 22.92
CA LEU A 812 22.29 8.52 21.63
C LEU A 812 22.99 7.88 20.44
N ARG A 813 24.33 7.85 20.45
CA ARG A 813 25.13 7.16 19.43
C ARG A 813 24.88 5.65 19.45
N SER A 814 24.88 5.04 20.63
CA SER A 814 24.69 3.59 20.80
C SER A 814 23.28 3.16 20.39
N GLU A 815 22.26 3.96 20.74
CA GLU A 815 20.88 3.74 20.31
C GLU A 815 20.73 3.86 18.79
N LYS A 816 21.32 4.89 18.16
CA LYS A 816 21.31 5.04 16.69
C LYS A 816 21.99 3.86 16.01
N GLN A 817 23.17 3.46 16.48
CA GLN A 817 23.90 2.31 15.92
C GLN A 817 23.08 1.02 16.04
N LYS A 818 22.49 0.75 17.21
CA LYS A 818 21.62 -0.43 17.43
C LYS A 818 20.36 -0.40 16.55
N LYS A 819 19.74 0.76 16.36
CA LYS A 819 18.59 0.95 15.45
C LYS A 819 18.98 0.68 13.99
N GLU A 820 20.13 1.19 13.54
CA GLU A 820 20.65 0.93 12.19
C GLU A 820 21.06 -0.52 11.94
N GLU A 821 21.64 -1.18 12.94
CA GLU A 821 21.99 -2.61 12.91
C GLU A 821 20.71 -3.45 12.72
N ILE A 822 19.73 -3.27 13.62
CA ILE A 822 18.40 -3.90 13.55
C ILE A 822 17.73 -3.73 12.18
N LEU A 823 17.84 -2.55 11.56
CA LEU A 823 17.24 -2.28 10.24
C LEU A 823 17.96 -3.03 9.09
N LYS A 824 19.22 -3.44 9.27
CA LYS A 824 20.02 -4.16 8.27
C LYS A 824 20.03 -5.68 8.48
N THR A 825 19.94 -6.12 9.73
CA THR A 825 20.07 -7.53 10.14
C THR A 825 18.76 -8.21 10.50
N THR A 826 17.69 -7.50 10.84
CA THR A 826 16.38 -8.11 11.17
C THR A 826 15.33 -7.80 10.09
N CYS A 827 14.58 -8.81 9.65
CA CYS A 827 13.41 -8.61 8.80
C CYS A 827 12.34 -7.77 9.54
N PHE A 828 11.71 -6.83 8.81
CA PHE A 828 10.74 -5.90 9.40
C PHE A 828 9.43 -6.56 9.83
N ILE A 829 8.99 -7.59 9.09
CA ILE A 829 7.72 -8.30 9.35
C ILE A 829 7.94 -9.43 10.34
N CYS A 830 8.59 -10.53 9.93
CA CYS A 830 8.70 -11.71 10.77
C CYS A 830 9.65 -11.59 11.97
N GLY A 831 10.51 -10.56 12.01
CA GLY A 831 11.49 -10.39 13.09
C GLY A 831 12.67 -11.37 13.07
N LEU A 832 12.80 -12.19 12.01
CA LEU A 832 13.95 -13.08 11.84
C LEU A 832 15.24 -12.32 11.54
N GLU A 833 16.36 -12.83 12.05
CA GLU A 833 17.70 -12.32 11.79
C GLU A 833 18.28 -12.89 10.48
N ARG A 834 19.18 -12.12 9.87
CA ARG A 834 19.83 -12.41 8.59
C ARG A 834 20.57 -13.74 8.59
N ASP A 835 21.15 -14.13 9.73
CA ASP A 835 21.89 -15.38 9.92
C ASP A 835 21.05 -16.64 9.61
N LYS A 836 19.71 -16.57 9.73
CA LYS A 836 18.82 -17.71 9.44
C LYS A 836 18.69 -18.04 7.96
N PHE A 837 19.06 -17.10 7.09
CA PHE A 837 19.02 -17.25 5.63
C PHE A 837 20.40 -17.61 5.04
N ASP A 838 21.46 -17.56 5.85
CA ASP A 838 22.79 -17.99 5.42
C ASP A 838 22.79 -19.49 5.06
N ASN A 839 23.28 -19.84 3.87
CA ASN A 839 23.27 -21.19 3.29
C ASN A 839 21.87 -21.76 2.97
N LYS A 840 20.82 -20.92 2.90
CA LYS A 840 19.50 -21.30 2.35
C LYS A 840 19.42 -20.94 0.86
N THR A 841 18.38 -21.45 0.19
CA THR A 841 18.13 -21.18 -1.24
C THR A 841 17.67 -19.75 -1.50
N VAL A 842 16.92 -19.15 -0.56
CA VAL A 842 16.45 -17.76 -0.60
C VAL A 842 17.40 -16.89 0.23
N THR A 843 17.86 -15.78 -0.35
CA THR A 843 18.74 -14.83 0.35
C THR A 843 17.94 -13.87 1.23
N PHE A 844 18.56 -13.28 2.28
CA PHE A 844 17.89 -12.28 3.11
C PHE A 844 17.40 -11.06 2.30
N GLU A 845 18.19 -10.60 1.32
CA GLU A 845 17.83 -9.51 0.41
C GLU A 845 16.63 -9.83 -0.50
N GLU A 846 16.44 -11.09 -0.86
CA GLU A 846 15.30 -11.59 -1.64
C GLU A 846 14.07 -11.75 -0.73
N HIS A 847 14.25 -12.37 0.44
CA HIS A 847 13.22 -12.49 1.47
C HIS A 847 12.56 -11.13 1.82
N ILE A 848 13.33 -10.07 2.07
CA ILE A 848 12.75 -8.75 2.42
C ILE A 848 12.13 -7.97 1.24
N LYS A 849 12.39 -8.36 -0.01
CA LYS A 849 11.89 -7.67 -1.22
C LYS A 849 10.70 -8.38 -1.84
N GLU A 850 10.77 -9.71 -1.88
CA GLU A 850 9.83 -10.57 -2.59
C GLU A 850 8.83 -11.20 -1.62
N GLU A 851 9.29 -11.81 -0.52
CA GLU A 851 8.41 -12.55 0.42
C GLU A 851 7.78 -11.64 1.49
N HIS A 852 8.61 -10.93 2.27
CA HIS A 852 8.23 -10.20 3.49
C HIS A 852 8.40 -8.67 3.30
N ASN A 853 8.00 -8.17 2.13
CA ASN A 853 8.04 -6.75 1.81
C ASN A 853 6.91 -5.99 2.50
N MET A 854 7.24 -5.11 3.45
CA MET A 854 6.24 -4.36 4.23
C MET A 854 5.25 -3.55 3.38
N TRP A 855 5.65 -3.11 2.19
CA TRP A 855 4.77 -2.35 1.30
C TRP A 855 3.72 -3.24 0.65
N HIS A 856 3.99 -4.53 0.43
CA HIS A 856 2.98 -5.47 -0.05
C HIS A 856 1.89 -5.68 1.01
N TYR A 857 2.24 -5.82 2.30
CA TYR A 857 1.24 -5.87 3.38
C TYR A 857 0.39 -4.60 3.46
N LEU A 858 0.97 -3.41 3.26
CA LEU A 858 0.18 -2.17 3.16
C LEU A 858 -0.75 -2.18 1.94
N CYS A 859 -0.26 -2.59 0.76
CA CYS A 859 -1.08 -2.72 -0.44
C CYS A 859 -2.24 -3.71 -0.25
N PHE A 860 -2.04 -4.80 0.50
CA PHE A 860 -3.08 -5.78 0.81
C PHE A 860 -4.14 -5.23 1.77
N ILE A 861 -3.73 -4.53 2.84
CA ILE A 861 -4.65 -3.82 3.74
C ILE A 861 -5.48 -2.77 2.97
N VAL A 862 -4.89 -2.11 1.98
CA VAL A 862 -5.59 -1.16 1.10
C VAL A 862 -6.51 -1.87 0.10
N LEU A 863 -6.12 -3.03 -0.45
CA LEU A 863 -6.96 -3.85 -1.33
C LEU A 863 -8.25 -4.23 -0.60
N VAL A 864 -8.14 -4.82 0.59
CA VAL A 864 -9.29 -5.23 1.42
C VAL A 864 -10.20 -4.03 1.73
N LYS A 865 -9.65 -2.83 1.98
CA LYS A 865 -10.44 -1.61 2.23
C LYS A 865 -11.15 -1.01 1.01
N VAL A 866 -10.75 -1.36 -0.22
CA VAL A 866 -11.27 -0.77 -1.46
C VAL A 866 -12.12 -1.75 -2.26
N LYS A 867 -11.82 -3.04 -2.19
CA LYS A 867 -12.57 -4.14 -2.83
C LYS A 867 -13.89 -4.40 -2.10
N ASP A 868 -14.93 -4.77 -2.85
CA ASP A 868 -16.23 -5.12 -2.27
C ASP A 868 -16.13 -6.43 -1.46
N SER A 869 -16.84 -6.49 -0.33
CA SER A 869 -16.82 -7.64 0.58
C SER A 869 -17.38 -8.93 -0.02
N THR A 870 -18.26 -8.84 -1.03
CA THR A 870 -18.82 -10.01 -1.74
C THR A 870 -17.83 -10.64 -2.72
N GLU A 871 -16.78 -9.92 -3.13
CA GLU A 871 -15.74 -10.44 -4.03
C GLU A 871 -14.50 -10.98 -3.29
N TYR A 872 -14.45 -10.95 -1.96
CA TYR A 872 -13.28 -11.38 -1.20
C TYR A 872 -12.92 -12.85 -1.44
N THR A 873 -11.64 -13.14 -1.61
CA THR A 873 -11.10 -14.50 -1.56
C THR A 873 -11.11 -15.04 -0.12
N GLY A 874 -10.99 -16.37 0.07
CA GLY A 874 -10.98 -16.99 1.40
C GLY A 874 -9.92 -16.40 2.36
N PRO A 875 -8.69 -16.12 1.90
CA PRO A 875 -7.69 -15.37 2.65
C PRO A 875 -8.07 -13.91 2.92
N GLU A 876 -8.62 -13.19 1.93
CA GLU A 876 -9.00 -11.77 2.07
C GLU A 876 -10.11 -11.58 3.10
N SER A 877 -11.15 -12.42 3.08
CA SER A 877 -12.27 -12.38 4.02
C SER A 877 -11.80 -12.63 5.46
N TYR A 878 -10.93 -13.62 5.66
CA TYR A 878 -10.30 -13.89 6.96
C TYR A 878 -9.46 -12.71 7.46
N VAL A 879 -8.62 -12.09 6.60
CA VAL A 879 -7.83 -10.92 7.03
C VAL A 879 -8.72 -9.69 7.25
N ALA A 880 -9.82 -9.52 6.51
CA ALA A 880 -10.80 -8.45 6.74
C ALA A 880 -11.44 -8.56 8.13
N GLU A 881 -11.80 -9.77 8.56
CA GLU A 881 -12.30 -10.07 9.90
C GLU A 881 -11.25 -9.76 10.98
N MET A 882 -10.01 -10.27 10.82
CA MET A 882 -8.91 -10.00 11.75
C MET A 882 -8.59 -8.50 11.88
N ILE A 883 -8.64 -7.74 10.79
CA ILE A 883 -8.48 -6.28 10.78
C ILE A 883 -9.62 -5.59 11.56
N LYS A 884 -10.86 -6.04 11.37
CA LYS A 884 -12.06 -5.52 12.07
C LYS A 884 -11.99 -5.79 13.58
N GLU A 885 -11.48 -6.95 13.99
CA GLU A 885 -11.22 -7.29 15.40
C GLU A 885 -9.96 -6.61 15.97
N ARG A 886 -9.13 -5.99 15.13
CA ARG A 886 -7.79 -5.46 15.45
C ARG A 886 -6.81 -6.53 15.95
N ASN A 887 -7.00 -7.77 15.51
CA ASN A 887 -6.07 -8.87 15.76
C ASN A 887 -4.93 -8.86 14.73
N LEU A 888 -3.68 -8.98 15.19
CA LEU A 888 -2.46 -8.94 14.36
C LEU A 888 -1.77 -10.31 14.25
N ASP A 889 -2.41 -11.39 14.72
CA ASP A 889 -1.84 -12.74 14.70
C ASP A 889 -1.80 -13.37 13.30
N TRP A 890 -2.46 -12.76 12.31
CA TRP A 890 -2.39 -13.16 10.91
C TRP A 890 -1.04 -12.82 10.24
N PHE A 891 -0.23 -11.94 10.84
CA PHE A 891 1.13 -11.69 10.37
C PHE A 891 2.09 -12.82 10.79
N PRO A 892 3.06 -13.20 9.95
CA PRO A 892 4.10 -14.14 10.35
C PRO A 892 4.97 -13.52 11.46
N ARG A 893 5.24 -14.30 12.51
CA ARG A 893 6.10 -13.96 13.64
C ARG A 893 7.11 -15.08 13.86
N MET A 894 8.41 -14.76 13.79
CA MET A 894 9.54 -15.68 13.94
C MET A 894 9.52 -16.91 13.00
N ARG A 895 8.89 -16.79 11.82
CA ARG A 895 8.78 -17.84 10.79
C ARG A 895 8.62 -17.25 9.38
N ALA A 896 8.98 -18.04 8.37
CA ALA A 896 8.79 -17.76 6.93
C ALA A 896 8.73 -19.10 6.16
N MET A 897 7.97 -19.20 5.08
CA MET A 897 7.78 -20.48 4.35
C MET A 897 9.10 -21.03 3.79
N SER A 898 10.00 -20.15 3.34
CA SER A 898 11.33 -20.46 2.83
C SER A 898 12.26 -21.16 3.83
N LEU A 899 11.90 -21.19 5.13
CA LEU A 899 12.65 -21.90 6.19
C LEU A 899 11.96 -23.20 6.65
N VAL A 900 10.63 -23.31 6.51
CA VAL A 900 9.85 -24.49 6.95
C VAL A 900 10.14 -25.71 6.06
N SER A 901 10.51 -25.50 4.79
CA SER A 901 10.91 -26.56 3.87
C SER A 901 12.18 -27.35 4.25
N SER A 902 12.81 -27.06 5.40
CA SER A 902 13.86 -27.92 5.99
C SER A 902 13.33 -29.08 6.86
N ASP A 903 12.01 -29.24 7.03
CA ASP A 903 11.41 -30.39 7.71
C ASP A 903 11.57 -31.73 6.96
N SER A 904 12.33 -31.77 5.86
CA SER A 904 12.77 -33.00 5.19
C SER A 904 13.50 -33.99 6.11
N GLU A 905 14.12 -33.52 7.21
CA GLU A 905 14.64 -34.42 8.26
C GLU A 905 13.51 -35.11 9.04
N GLY A 906 12.38 -34.42 9.27
CA GLY A 906 11.17 -34.99 9.84
C GLY A 906 10.56 -36.04 8.92
N GLU A 907 10.35 -35.70 7.65
CA GLU A 907 9.84 -36.63 6.63
C GLU A 907 10.75 -37.85 6.45
N GLN A 908 12.07 -37.70 6.43
CA GLN A 908 12.99 -38.87 6.39
C GLN A 908 12.88 -39.75 7.63
N ASN A 909 12.67 -39.17 8.81
CA ASN A 909 12.45 -39.95 10.03
C ASN A 909 11.10 -40.68 10.03
N GLU A 910 10.05 -40.07 9.48
CA GLU A 910 8.76 -40.75 9.28
C GLU A 910 8.85 -41.85 8.21
N LEU A 911 9.52 -41.60 7.09
CA LEU A 911 9.75 -42.60 6.04
C LEU A 911 10.53 -43.80 6.61
N ARG A 912 11.53 -43.56 7.46
CA ARG A 912 12.28 -44.63 8.14
C ARG A 912 11.42 -45.40 9.15
N SER A 913 10.57 -44.71 9.91
CA SER A 913 9.58 -45.32 10.80
C SER A 913 8.56 -46.19 10.06
N LEU A 914 8.11 -45.75 8.87
CA LEU A 914 7.24 -46.53 7.99
C LEU A 914 7.96 -47.73 7.37
N GLN A 915 9.23 -47.57 6.98
CA GLN A 915 10.10 -48.67 6.50
C GLN A 915 10.26 -49.74 7.58
N GLU A 916 10.57 -49.35 8.83
CA GLU A 916 10.69 -50.26 9.98
C GLU A 916 9.36 -51.00 10.26
N LYS A 917 8.21 -50.30 10.18
CA LYS A 917 6.88 -50.93 10.29
C LYS A 917 6.60 -51.91 9.15
N LEU A 918 6.95 -51.57 7.91
CA LEU A 918 6.77 -52.44 6.75
C LEU A 918 7.62 -53.71 6.86
N GLU A 919 8.90 -53.59 7.24
CA GLU A 919 9.77 -54.74 7.49
C GLU A 919 9.23 -55.63 8.62
N SER A 920 8.78 -55.03 9.73
CA SER A 920 8.18 -55.80 10.83
C SER A 920 6.94 -56.59 10.39
N THR A 921 6.13 -55.99 9.51
CA THR A 921 4.92 -56.61 8.95
C THR A 921 5.27 -57.72 7.95
N MET A 922 6.24 -57.50 7.06
CA MET A 922 6.77 -58.54 6.16
C MET A 922 7.36 -59.72 6.95
N LYS A 923 8.06 -59.45 8.05
CA LYS A 923 8.64 -60.47 8.92
C LYS A 923 7.57 -61.27 9.67
N LEU A 924 6.47 -60.62 10.07
CA LEU A 924 5.31 -61.29 10.62
C LEU A 924 4.62 -62.19 9.58
N VAL A 925 4.40 -61.68 8.36
CA VAL A 925 3.78 -62.44 7.25
C VAL A 925 4.63 -63.63 6.82
N THR A 926 5.95 -63.48 6.72
CA THR A 926 6.86 -64.59 6.39
C THR A 926 6.93 -65.64 7.50
N ASN A 927 6.95 -65.24 8.78
CA ASN A 927 6.82 -66.17 9.91
C ASN A 927 5.47 -66.92 9.89
N LEU A 928 4.36 -66.22 9.65
CA LEU A 928 3.03 -66.84 9.60
C LEU A 928 2.89 -67.81 8.43
N SER A 929 3.47 -67.46 7.27
CA SER A 929 3.55 -68.32 6.08
C SER A 929 4.42 -69.56 6.35
N GLY A 930 5.55 -69.40 7.04
CA GLY A 930 6.41 -70.50 7.50
C GLY A 930 5.66 -71.46 8.43
N GLN A 931 4.98 -70.95 9.45
CA GLN A 931 4.14 -71.74 10.36
C GLN A 931 2.99 -72.45 9.62
N LEU A 932 2.40 -71.83 8.60
CA LEU A 932 1.39 -72.45 7.74
C LEU A 932 1.99 -73.58 6.88
N SER A 933 3.24 -73.46 6.42
CA SER A 933 3.94 -74.54 5.72
C SER A 933 4.28 -75.68 6.68
N GLU A 934 4.80 -75.39 7.87
CA GLU A 934 5.11 -76.41 8.88
C GLU A 934 3.84 -77.17 9.34
N LEU A 935 2.71 -76.47 9.49
CA LEU A 935 1.41 -77.10 9.76
C LEU A 935 0.89 -77.97 8.61
N LYS A 936 1.25 -77.64 7.37
CA LYS A 936 0.90 -78.41 6.17
C LYS A 936 1.80 -79.63 5.98
N ASP A 937 3.07 -79.51 6.36
CA ASP A 937 4.09 -80.55 6.22
C ASP A 937 4.17 -81.50 7.44
N GLN A 938 3.36 -81.30 8.48
CA GLN A 938 3.14 -82.31 9.53
C GLN A 938 2.36 -83.51 8.97
N PRO A 939 2.98 -84.71 8.88
CA PRO A 939 2.26 -85.90 8.44
C PRO A 939 1.21 -86.30 9.48
N SER A 940 0.06 -86.79 9.00
CA SER A 940 -1.08 -87.21 9.81
C SER A 940 -0.86 -88.57 10.51
N ASP A 941 0.20 -88.71 11.29
CA ASP A 941 0.49 -89.88 12.12
C ASP A 941 -0.29 -89.83 13.44
N ARG A 942 -1.59 -90.10 13.34
CA ARG A 942 -2.40 -90.63 14.46
C ARG A 942 -3.20 -91.84 13.97
N PRO A 943 -2.97 -93.06 14.49
CA PRO A 943 -3.65 -94.25 14.02
C PRO A 943 -5.14 -94.22 14.36
N ALA A 944 -5.98 -94.61 13.39
CA ALA A 944 -7.43 -94.61 13.55
C ALA A 944 -7.91 -95.64 14.60
N PRO A 945 -8.68 -95.23 15.63
CA PRO A 945 -9.34 -96.16 16.53
C PRO A 945 -10.57 -96.80 15.86
N ARG A 946 -10.80 -98.09 16.11
CA ARG A 946 -11.96 -98.84 15.59
C ARG A 946 -13.28 -98.35 16.19
N PRO A 947 -14.40 -98.42 15.46
CA PRO A 947 -15.69 -97.97 15.95
C PRO A 947 -16.22 -98.87 17.08
N THR A 948 -16.69 -98.25 18.15
CA THR A 948 -17.54 -98.88 19.18
C THR A 948 -18.83 -98.06 19.30
N TYR A 949 -19.96 -98.77 19.39
CA TYR A 949 -21.32 -98.21 19.37
C TYR A 949 -21.81 -97.81 20.77
N LEU A 950 -22.81 -96.91 20.79
CA LEU A 950 -23.67 -96.53 21.94
C LEU A 950 -22.97 -95.71 23.06
N ASN A 951 -23.60 -94.78 23.78
CA ASN A 951 -25.00 -94.31 23.82
C ASN A 951 -25.03 -92.82 24.31
N PRO A 952 -26.12 -92.04 24.14
CA PRO A 952 -26.15 -90.62 24.54
C PRO A 952 -26.73 -90.40 25.95
N ALA A 953 -25.96 -89.71 26.81
CA ALA A 953 -26.32 -89.09 28.09
C ALA A 953 -25.01 -88.55 28.72
N SER A 954 -24.94 -87.49 29.54
CA SER A 954 -25.91 -86.46 29.92
C SER A 954 -25.20 -85.41 30.81
N TRP A 955 -25.44 -84.12 30.53
CA TRP A 955 -25.57 -83.03 31.52
C TRP A 955 -24.31 -82.43 32.22
N ASP A 956 -24.42 -81.11 32.41
CA ASP A 956 -23.86 -80.18 33.42
C ASP A 956 -22.34 -80.07 33.65
N LYS A 957 -21.71 -78.91 33.37
CA LYS A 957 -21.66 -77.63 34.14
C LYS A 957 -20.94 -77.73 35.50
N PRO A 958 -20.22 -76.70 35.97
CA PRO A 958 -20.36 -75.25 35.68
C PRO A 958 -19.77 -74.76 34.36
#